data_AF-A0A2D5ZPH8-F1
#
_entry.id   AF-A0A2D5ZPH8-F1
#
_cell.length_a   1.000
_cell.length_b   1.000
_cell.length_c   1.000
_cell.angle_alpha   90.00
_cell.angle_beta   90.00
_cell.angle_gamma   90.00
#
_symmetry.space_group_name_H-M   'P 1'
#
loop_
_entity.id
_entity.type
_entity.pdbx_description
1 polymer ?
#
loop_
_entity_poly.entity_id
_entity_poly.type
_entity_poly.pdbx_seq_one_letter_code
_entity_poly.pdbx_strand_id
1 'polypeptide(L)'
;MDKRAFLREMGRIETRAGFESSAFWIGLALSLALTTTGIYLLCIDDLDHFDMSLLLFHDLGGFLFAVPCVMLWKRHVRYRKIFERADFSALGNATIATMLITLATGVWIVFRGITGVYWLWLTHVIVSLVAATGLTIYVCIALRTFKTSLPATPKAGRFYRRSFNRFAVRIGAGAAATFMVCAAGAWVYLEPSREIEVPDYTYVNPDEPFFPSRARTESNVFYNPEIFLRSESCGISGCHTETLRQWRESVHYLTPTPVFAAVQQLFMEEARSGEFLMDRNILQVDTERQIDEGEENFRFCAGCHTPVALMAGEIDVGEGLPSFEEREGSSCVFCHRITGTGRHRHSGGGDYSVAAPPDRYLFAFADDPIGIWLNKTLINTKPEHHKKMFLDPSYHESEYCVGCHHRLQYTYWKVSDYAEEDHADHKECQDCHMKQVETDDDVSAYVKGTIADHRTLGANLVTPMLYGLDEQIARTIEFIRDDNQVVQVVAPPAVSPGDTLDFVVRVVNKGAGHIFPAGPESDLIEAWPEVTVRGSDGSELLAYGRLDERGYLDHDATYVYNVRPYDKEGRALELDRHRNWVFGQDRLHIIPAKGYDETPFSVAIPEQADGEIEVSVRLRFRKFNQQFLDFAAAAGFIERIEAPVVELDEDSVRVILRDDPAELEQATRSFLAELESPEGLDDYTKKPRFDDYLLSYKMTLRERILLDEARELYAQGHYSGALGRLDEISDHAQGKGHIMRFRRSLQAAMVEHEEREKPYRVDPFGAS
;
A
#
# COMPACT_ATOMS: atom_id res chain seq x y z
N MET A 1 29.42 -26.27 63.65
CA MET A 1 29.92 -26.97 62.44
C MET A 1 30.34 -28.40 62.77
N ASP A 2 29.45 -29.37 62.59
CA ASP A 2 29.84 -30.80 62.61
C ASP A 2 30.51 -31.17 61.27
N LYS A 3 31.84 -31.04 61.23
CA LYS A 3 32.67 -31.39 60.06
C LYS A 3 32.49 -32.86 59.64
N ARG A 4 32.17 -33.77 60.58
CA ARG A 4 31.98 -35.19 60.29
C ARG A 4 30.62 -35.45 59.64
N ALA A 5 29.56 -34.78 60.07
CA ALA A 5 28.24 -34.85 59.42
C ALA A 5 28.30 -34.33 57.97
N PHE A 6 28.96 -33.20 57.75
CA PHE A 6 29.14 -32.62 56.42
C PHE A 6 29.94 -33.54 55.48
N LEU A 7 31.08 -34.08 55.94
CA LEU A 7 31.88 -35.02 55.17
C LEU A 7 31.16 -36.36 54.92
N ARG A 8 30.35 -36.84 55.88
CA ARG A 8 29.51 -38.05 55.72
C ARG A 8 28.43 -37.84 54.66
N GLU A 9 27.77 -36.69 54.66
CA GLU A 9 26.75 -36.38 53.65
C GLU A 9 27.36 -36.18 52.25
N MET A 10 28.51 -35.51 52.16
CA MET A 10 29.24 -35.40 50.89
C MET A 10 29.80 -36.74 50.40
N GLY A 11 30.29 -37.58 51.32
CA GLY A 11 30.68 -38.95 51.01
C GLY A 11 29.51 -39.79 50.50
N ARG A 12 28.29 -39.61 51.05
CA ARG A 12 27.07 -40.24 50.53
C ARG A 12 26.70 -39.75 49.13
N ILE A 13 26.86 -38.45 48.85
CA ILE A 13 26.63 -37.87 47.52
C ILE A 13 27.61 -38.45 46.49
N GLU A 14 28.86 -38.75 46.88
CA GLU A 14 29.85 -39.34 45.97
C GLU A 14 29.73 -40.87 45.83
N THR A 15 29.25 -41.57 46.86
CA THR A 15 29.20 -43.05 46.90
C THR A 15 27.84 -43.64 46.51
N ARG A 16 26.73 -42.90 46.60
CA ARG A 16 25.43 -43.34 46.05
C ARG A 16 25.23 -42.77 44.65
N ALA A 17 25.26 -43.64 43.64
CA ALA A 17 24.69 -43.38 42.32
C ALA A 17 23.15 -43.33 42.40
N GLY A 18 22.62 -42.38 43.17
CA GLY A 18 21.17 -42.18 43.33
C GLY A 18 20.64 -41.18 42.32
N PHE A 19 19.40 -41.40 41.86
CA PHE A 19 18.66 -40.50 40.97
C PHE A 19 18.75 -39.03 41.40
N GLU A 20 18.64 -38.73 42.71
CA GLU A 20 18.75 -37.36 43.24
C GLU A 20 20.11 -36.70 42.98
N SER A 21 21.22 -37.46 43.00
CA SER A 21 22.53 -36.89 42.71
C SER A 21 22.68 -36.61 41.22
N SER A 22 22.21 -37.50 40.35
CA SER A 22 22.27 -37.28 38.90
C SER A 22 21.36 -36.11 38.48
N ALA A 23 20.13 -36.07 38.99
CA ALA A 23 19.16 -35.01 38.71
C ALA A 23 19.64 -33.63 39.17
N PHE A 24 20.34 -33.52 40.30
CA PHE A 24 20.93 -32.25 40.73
C PHE A 24 22.00 -31.73 39.76
N TRP A 25 22.88 -32.61 39.27
CA TRP A 25 23.96 -32.19 38.36
C TRP A 25 23.44 -31.89 36.95
N ILE A 26 22.48 -32.68 36.47
CA ILE A 26 21.76 -32.39 35.21
C ILE A 26 21.00 -31.06 35.35
N GLY A 27 20.33 -30.83 36.47
CA GLY A 27 19.64 -29.58 36.76
C GLY A 27 20.58 -28.37 36.77
N LEU A 28 21.78 -28.50 37.34
CA LEU A 28 22.77 -27.41 37.32
C LEU A 28 23.32 -27.14 35.90
N ALA A 29 23.52 -28.18 35.10
CA ALA A 29 23.90 -28.05 33.69
C ALA A 29 22.79 -27.35 32.89
N LEU A 30 21.53 -27.72 33.12
CA LEU A 30 20.36 -27.07 32.52
C LEU A 30 20.26 -25.59 32.95
N SER A 31 20.43 -25.29 34.25
CA SER A 31 20.43 -23.89 34.72
C SER A 31 21.52 -23.06 34.06
N LEU A 32 22.72 -23.62 33.88
CA LEU A 32 23.81 -22.95 33.17
C LEU A 32 23.45 -22.72 31.70
N ALA A 33 22.96 -23.75 31.01
CA ALA A 33 22.56 -23.67 29.60
C ALA A 33 21.44 -22.63 29.38
N LEU A 34 20.39 -22.63 30.20
CA LEU A 34 19.31 -21.64 30.13
C LEU A 34 19.81 -20.22 30.44
N THR A 35 20.72 -20.06 31.41
CA THR A 35 21.30 -18.75 31.71
C THR A 35 22.16 -18.24 30.54
N THR A 36 23.00 -19.09 29.96
CA THR A 36 23.87 -18.70 28.84
C THR A 36 23.07 -18.39 27.58
N THR A 37 22.08 -19.22 27.24
CA THR A 37 21.18 -18.96 26.11
C THR A 37 20.35 -17.69 26.32
N GLY A 38 19.78 -17.49 27.52
CA GLY A 38 19.02 -16.27 27.82
C GLY A 38 19.86 -15.00 27.76
N ILE A 39 21.11 -15.01 28.23
CA ILE A 39 22.03 -13.86 28.11
C ILE A 39 22.39 -13.62 26.64
N TYR A 40 22.64 -14.68 25.86
CA TYR A 40 22.96 -14.55 24.45
C TYR A 40 21.80 -13.94 23.66
N LEU A 41 20.59 -14.48 23.83
CA LEU A 41 19.35 -14.00 23.20
C LEU A 41 18.96 -12.57 23.64
N LEU A 42 19.44 -12.10 24.78
CA LEU A 42 19.27 -10.69 25.21
C LEU A 42 20.12 -9.72 24.38
N CYS A 43 21.21 -10.20 23.77
CA CYS A 43 22.19 -9.37 23.07
C CYS A 43 22.04 -9.38 21.55
N ILE A 44 21.08 -10.15 21.00
CA ILE A 44 20.83 -10.26 19.56
C ILE A 44 19.36 -10.01 19.26
N ASP A 45 19.10 -9.36 18.14
CA ASP A 45 17.75 -9.11 17.62
C ASP A 45 17.51 -9.78 16.27
N ASP A 46 18.58 -10.10 15.53
CA ASP A 46 18.54 -10.90 14.31
C ASP A 46 18.81 -12.35 14.67
N LEU A 47 17.91 -13.24 14.26
CA LEU A 47 18.00 -14.66 14.56
C LEU A 47 18.26 -15.43 13.26
N ASP A 48 19.29 -16.27 13.26
CA ASP A 48 19.40 -17.36 12.28
C ASP A 48 18.71 -18.64 12.81
N HIS A 49 18.69 -19.72 12.01
CA HIS A 49 18.07 -20.98 12.45
C HIS A 49 18.72 -21.60 13.69
N PHE A 50 20.00 -21.31 13.94
CA PHE A 50 20.69 -21.75 15.15
C PHE A 50 20.21 -20.96 16.37
N ASP A 51 20.07 -19.64 16.25
CA ASP A 51 19.56 -18.78 17.31
C ASP A 51 18.10 -19.11 17.64
N MET A 52 17.27 -19.39 16.63
CA MET A 52 15.90 -19.86 16.83
C MET A 52 15.85 -21.23 17.51
N SER A 53 16.80 -22.13 17.21
CA SER A 53 16.93 -23.42 17.90
C SER A 53 17.35 -23.24 19.36
N LEU A 54 18.20 -22.25 19.67
CA LEU A 54 18.54 -21.87 21.04
C LEU A 54 17.35 -21.27 21.78
N LEU A 55 16.55 -20.43 21.12
CA LEU A 55 15.31 -19.87 21.66
C LEU A 55 14.30 -20.99 21.98
N LEU A 56 14.10 -21.92 21.05
CA LEU A 56 13.25 -23.10 21.25
C LEU A 56 13.72 -23.94 22.44
N PHE A 57 15.04 -24.16 22.57
CA PHE A 57 15.62 -24.82 23.73
C PHE A 57 15.38 -24.02 25.02
N HIS A 58 15.47 -22.70 24.98
CA HIS A 58 15.23 -21.86 26.14
C HIS A 58 13.78 -21.98 26.62
N ASP A 59 12.82 -21.88 25.70
CA ASP A 59 11.39 -21.91 25.97
C ASP A 59 10.94 -23.30 26.47
N LEU A 60 11.31 -24.37 25.76
CA LEU A 60 10.94 -25.74 26.14
C LEU A 60 11.77 -26.27 27.32
N GLY A 61 13.06 -25.96 27.35
CA GLY A 61 13.96 -26.31 28.46
C GLY A 61 13.59 -25.60 29.75
N GLY A 62 12.95 -24.43 29.67
CA GLY A 62 12.38 -23.69 30.79
C GLY A 62 11.38 -24.53 31.60
N PHE A 63 10.56 -25.37 30.98
CA PHE A 63 9.66 -26.27 31.72
C PHE A 63 10.43 -27.30 32.57
N LEU A 64 11.57 -27.78 32.07
CA LEU A 64 12.43 -28.70 32.80
C LEU A 64 13.20 -28.01 33.95
N PHE A 65 13.21 -26.67 34.01
CA PHE A 65 13.83 -25.89 35.08
C PHE A 65 13.15 -26.11 36.45
N ALA A 66 11.96 -26.70 36.50
CA ALA A 66 11.37 -27.19 37.75
C ALA A 66 12.27 -28.21 38.47
N VAL A 67 13.02 -29.02 37.72
CA VAL A 67 13.94 -30.03 38.28
C VAL A 67 15.05 -29.40 39.13
N PRO A 68 15.86 -28.45 38.63
CA PRO A 68 16.86 -27.77 39.46
C PRO A 68 16.25 -27.03 40.65
N CYS A 69 15.05 -26.43 40.53
CA CYS A 69 14.37 -25.79 41.67
C CYS A 69 14.11 -26.79 42.82
N VAL A 70 13.51 -27.95 42.51
CA VAL A 70 13.20 -28.98 43.50
C VAL A 70 14.47 -29.61 44.06
N MET A 71 15.47 -29.87 43.21
CA MET A 71 16.73 -30.47 43.63
C MET A 71 17.54 -29.53 44.53
N LEU A 72 17.60 -28.23 44.21
CA LEU A 72 18.23 -27.23 45.06
C LEU A 72 17.51 -27.13 46.39
N TRP A 73 16.17 -27.12 46.41
CA TRP A 73 15.39 -27.10 47.65
C TRP A 73 15.68 -28.30 48.54
N LYS A 74 15.62 -29.53 48.01
CA LYS A 74 15.96 -30.75 48.76
C LYS A 74 17.37 -30.69 49.35
N ARG A 75 18.35 -30.21 48.57
CA ARG A 75 19.74 -30.10 48.99
C ARG A 75 19.93 -28.99 50.02
N HIS A 76 19.24 -27.87 49.85
CA HIS A 76 19.24 -26.74 50.79
C HIS A 76 18.68 -27.15 52.16
N VAL A 77 17.58 -27.90 52.21
CA VAL A 77 17.02 -28.44 53.47
C VAL A 77 18.07 -29.26 54.25
N ARG A 78 18.86 -30.08 53.55
CA ARG A 78 19.95 -30.85 54.17
C ARG A 78 21.10 -29.95 54.61
N TYR A 79 21.53 -29.02 53.77
CA TYR A 79 22.62 -28.10 54.08
C TYR A 79 22.28 -27.16 55.24
N ARG A 80 21.04 -26.68 55.39
CA ARG A 80 20.64 -25.88 56.57
C ARG A 80 20.94 -26.59 57.90
N LYS A 81 20.68 -27.90 57.98
CA LYS A 81 20.96 -28.73 59.16
C LYS A 81 22.46 -28.93 59.44
N ILE A 82 23.32 -28.68 58.45
CA ILE A 82 24.76 -28.92 58.55
C ILE A 82 25.53 -27.61 58.77
N PHE A 83 25.14 -26.56 58.05
CA PHE A 83 25.78 -25.25 58.10
C PHE A 83 25.35 -24.43 59.32
N GLU A 84 24.10 -24.58 59.79
CA GLU A 84 23.54 -23.90 60.98
C GLU A 84 23.77 -22.38 60.97
N ARG A 85 23.71 -21.79 59.76
CA ARG A 85 24.01 -20.38 59.49
C ARG A 85 22.77 -19.68 58.96
N ALA A 86 22.29 -18.66 59.68
CA ALA A 86 21.09 -17.92 59.34
C ALA A 86 21.21 -17.20 57.98
N ASP A 87 22.38 -16.61 57.72
CA ASP A 87 22.70 -15.93 56.47
C ASP A 87 22.70 -16.87 55.25
N PHE A 88 23.29 -18.07 55.39
CA PHE A 88 23.26 -19.09 54.33
C PHE A 88 21.84 -19.64 54.10
N SER A 89 21.06 -19.81 55.16
CA SER A 89 19.66 -20.22 55.07
C SER A 89 18.82 -19.16 54.33
N ALA A 90 19.02 -17.88 54.64
CA ALA A 90 18.34 -16.78 53.97
C ALA A 90 18.71 -16.71 52.49
N LEU A 91 20.00 -16.78 52.16
CA LEU A 91 20.50 -16.78 50.77
C LEU A 91 19.87 -17.91 49.95
N GLY A 92 19.89 -19.15 50.44
CA GLY A 92 19.37 -20.28 49.68
C GLY A 92 17.84 -20.26 49.54
N ASN A 93 17.10 -19.83 50.56
CA ASN A 93 15.66 -19.61 50.44
C ASN A 93 15.35 -18.51 49.40
N ALA A 94 16.10 -17.39 49.43
CA ALA A 94 15.94 -16.30 48.47
C ALA A 94 16.25 -16.75 47.04
N THR A 95 17.33 -17.52 46.82
CA THR A 95 17.68 -18.07 45.50
C THR A 95 16.60 -19.04 44.99
N ILE A 96 16.06 -19.90 45.85
CA ILE A 96 14.96 -20.81 45.43
C ILE A 96 13.71 -19.99 45.07
N ALA A 97 13.38 -18.96 45.86
CA ALA A 97 12.25 -18.09 45.57
C ALA A 97 12.41 -17.37 44.22
N THR A 98 13.58 -16.79 43.94
CA THR A 98 13.83 -16.13 42.65
C THR A 98 13.84 -17.13 41.50
N MET A 99 14.37 -18.34 41.67
CA MET A 99 14.27 -19.40 40.64
C MET A 99 12.82 -19.81 40.36
N LEU A 100 11.97 -19.91 41.38
CA LEU A 100 10.54 -20.21 41.19
C LEU A 100 9.80 -19.06 40.50
N ILE A 101 10.15 -17.81 40.81
CA ILE A 101 9.61 -16.65 40.11
C ILE A 101 10.06 -16.66 38.63
N THR A 102 11.34 -16.91 38.35
CA THR A 102 11.86 -17.09 36.97
C THR A 102 11.08 -18.16 36.21
N LEU A 103 10.82 -19.32 36.84
CA LEU A 103 10.02 -20.38 36.22
C LEU A 103 8.59 -19.91 35.94
N ALA A 104 7.95 -19.26 36.91
CA ALA A 104 6.57 -18.79 36.77
C ALA A 104 6.44 -17.71 35.69
N THR A 105 7.34 -16.73 35.67
CA THR A 105 7.34 -15.67 34.65
C THR A 105 7.70 -16.22 33.28
N GLY A 106 8.63 -17.17 33.18
CA GLY A 106 8.99 -17.82 31.91
C GLY A 106 7.83 -18.62 31.32
N VAL A 107 7.18 -19.48 32.12
CA VAL A 107 5.98 -20.22 31.69
C VAL A 107 4.88 -19.27 31.24
N TRP A 108 4.66 -18.17 31.94
CA TRP A 108 3.67 -17.18 31.54
C TRP A 108 4.02 -16.53 30.19
N ILE A 109 5.28 -16.13 29.98
CA ILE A 109 5.75 -15.50 28.74
C ILE A 109 5.59 -16.46 27.55
N VAL A 110 5.89 -17.75 27.71
CA VAL A 110 5.72 -18.76 26.65
C VAL A 110 4.27 -18.83 26.14
N PHE A 111 3.26 -18.70 27.01
CA PHE A 111 1.86 -18.78 26.59
C PHE A 111 1.26 -17.45 26.16
N ARG A 112 1.69 -16.33 26.76
CA ARG A 112 1.08 -15.01 26.51
C ARG A 112 1.85 -14.14 25.52
N GLY A 113 3.16 -14.34 25.40
CA GLY A 113 4.07 -13.46 24.67
C GLY A 113 4.48 -12.20 25.43
N ILE A 114 5.40 -11.45 24.85
CA ILE A 114 5.96 -10.21 25.42
C ILE A 114 5.20 -8.96 24.96
N THR A 115 4.55 -9.00 23.79
CA THR A 115 3.85 -7.86 23.19
C THR A 115 2.74 -7.34 24.12
N GLY A 116 2.79 -6.04 24.43
CA GLY A 116 1.85 -5.38 25.36
C GLY A 116 2.18 -5.53 26.86
N VAL A 117 3.18 -6.35 27.22
CA VAL A 117 3.49 -6.71 28.63
C VAL A 117 4.99 -6.75 28.91
N TYR A 118 5.74 -5.82 28.30
CA TYR A 118 7.20 -5.75 28.36
C TYR A 118 7.77 -5.69 29.78
N TRP A 119 7.03 -5.13 30.74
CA TRP A 119 7.44 -5.08 32.15
C TRP A 119 7.63 -6.48 32.76
N LEU A 120 6.84 -7.48 32.32
CA LEU A 120 6.96 -8.84 32.83
C LEU A 120 8.19 -9.54 32.23
N TRP A 121 8.48 -9.31 30.94
CA TRP A 121 9.73 -9.75 30.33
C TRP A 121 10.94 -9.16 31.05
N LEU A 122 10.93 -7.85 31.32
CA LEU A 122 11.99 -7.19 32.08
C LEU A 122 12.13 -7.80 33.49
N THR A 123 11.00 -8.09 34.14
CA THR A 123 10.98 -8.79 35.43
C THR A 123 11.60 -10.18 35.33
N HIS A 124 11.28 -10.94 34.29
CA HIS A 124 11.87 -12.25 34.03
C HIS A 124 13.40 -12.13 33.89
N VAL A 125 13.90 -11.19 33.08
CA VAL A 125 15.34 -10.96 32.89
C VAL A 125 16.02 -10.62 34.22
N ILE A 126 15.52 -9.63 34.95
CA ILE A 126 16.13 -9.16 36.22
C ILE A 126 16.13 -10.29 37.26
N VAL A 127 15.00 -10.96 37.47
CA VAL A 127 14.89 -12.02 38.47
C VAL A 127 15.76 -13.23 38.10
N SER A 128 15.88 -13.54 36.81
CA SER A 128 16.77 -14.60 36.31
C SER A 128 18.24 -14.29 36.57
N LEU A 129 18.69 -13.05 36.36
CA LEU A 129 20.06 -12.63 36.68
C LEU A 129 20.35 -12.68 38.19
N VAL A 130 19.38 -12.30 39.02
CA VAL A 130 19.46 -12.41 40.48
C VAL A 130 19.51 -13.89 40.90
N ALA A 131 18.68 -14.75 40.31
CA ALA A 131 18.69 -16.18 40.57
C ALA A 131 20.01 -16.85 40.18
N ALA A 132 20.55 -16.53 39.00
CA ALA A 132 21.83 -17.04 38.52
C ALA A 132 23.00 -16.61 39.43
N THR A 133 23.01 -15.34 39.85
CA THR A 133 24.01 -14.79 40.77
C THR A 133 23.89 -15.42 42.16
N GLY A 134 22.67 -15.52 42.70
CA GLY A 134 22.37 -16.17 43.97
C GLY A 134 22.81 -17.64 43.98
N LEU A 135 22.50 -18.38 42.92
CA LEU A 135 22.92 -19.76 42.73
C LEU A 135 24.45 -19.90 42.66
N THR A 136 25.12 -19.00 41.94
CA THR A 136 26.58 -18.96 41.83
C THR A 136 27.22 -18.73 43.20
N ILE A 137 26.74 -17.74 43.95
CA ILE A 137 27.22 -17.46 45.31
C ILE A 137 26.95 -18.67 46.23
N TYR A 138 25.75 -19.27 46.15
CA TYR A 138 25.37 -20.45 46.93
C TYR A 138 26.32 -21.63 46.69
N VAL A 139 26.60 -21.93 45.42
CA VAL A 139 27.53 -23.00 45.02
C VAL A 139 28.96 -22.68 45.46
N CYS A 140 29.42 -21.44 45.29
CA CYS A 140 30.75 -21.01 45.74
C CYS A 140 30.94 -21.15 47.26
N ILE A 141 29.95 -20.75 48.06
CA ILE A 141 29.97 -20.94 49.52
C ILE A 141 30.01 -22.44 49.85
N ALA A 142 29.16 -23.25 49.22
CA ALA A 142 29.12 -24.69 49.45
C ALA A 142 30.46 -25.38 49.11
N LEU A 143 31.09 -25.00 47.99
CA LEU A 143 32.39 -25.51 47.56
C LEU A 143 33.54 -25.03 48.46
N ARG A 144 33.53 -23.75 48.86
CA ARG A 144 34.54 -23.21 49.79
C ARG A 144 34.47 -23.91 51.13
N THR A 145 33.27 -24.08 51.68
CA THR A 145 33.08 -24.83 52.93
C THR A 145 33.45 -26.30 52.77
N PHE A 146 33.23 -26.88 51.58
CA PHE A 146 33.71 -28.22 51.29
C PHE A 146 35.23 -28.33 51.35
N LYS A 147 35.94 -27.41 50.70
CA LYS A 147 37.40 -27.34 50.71
C LYS A 147 37.96 -27.14 52.12
N THR A 148 37.38 -26.24 52.93
CA THR A 148 37.87 -25.95 54.29
C THR A 148 37.52 -27.03 55.32
N SER A 149 36.52 -27.87 55.04
CA SER A 149 36.14 -28.99 55.92
C SER A 149 36.99 -30.24 55.72
N LEU A 150 37.72 -30.33 54.61
CA LEU A 150 38.63 -31.45 54.32
C LEU A 150 39.94 -31.36 55.14
N PRO A 151 40.55 -32.50 55.53
CA PRO A 151 41.86 -32.51 56.18
C PRO A 151 42.93 -31.89 55.28
N ALA A 152 43.88 -31.14 55.83
CA ALA A 152 45.02 -30.56 55.10
C ALA A 152 46.07 -31.62 54.69
N THR A 153 45.65 -32.63 53.94
CA THR A 153 46.49 -33.75 53.47
C THR A 153 46.55 -33.79 51.95
N PRO A 154 47.67 -34.24 51.35
CA PRO A 154 47.77 -34.41 49.89
C PRO A 154 46.71 -35.35 49.31
N LYS A 155 46.27 -36.36 50.07
CA LYS A 155 45.18 -37.28 49.66
C LYS A 155 43.83 -36.56 49.56
N ALA A 156 43.48 -35.74 50.54
CA ALA A 156 42.24 -34.96 50.54
C ALA A 156 42.23 -33.88 49.45
N GLY A 157 43.38 -33.23 49.18
CA GLY A 157 43.53 -32.29 48.06
C GLY A 157 43.32 -32.94 46.69
N ARG A 158 43.88 -34.15 46.47
CA ARG A 158 43.64 -34.93 45.25
C ARG A 158 42.18 -35.37 45.11
N PHE A 159 41.54 -35.76 46.22
CA PHE A 159 40.12 -36.11 46.25
C PHE A 159 39.23 -34.93 45.85
N TYR A 160 39.42 -33.76 46.48
CA TYR A 160 38.71 -32.53 46.11
C TYR A 160 38.86 -32.20 44.63
N ARG A 161 40.10 -32.20 44.10
CA ARG A 161 40.37 -31.89 42.70
C ARG A 161 39.71 -32.89 41.75
N ARG A 162 39.72 -34.20 42.07
CA ARG A 162 39.06 -35.23 41.25
C ARG A 162 37.54 -35.09 41.27
N SER A 163 36.94 -34.77 42.41
CA SER A 163 35.50 -34.58 42.52
C SER A 163 35.08 -33.29 41.80
N PHE A 164 35.79 -32.17 42.02
CA PHE A 164 35.57 -30.91 41.29
C PHE A 164 35.69 -31.10 39.77
N ASN A 165 36.78 -31.70 39.28
CA ASN A 165 36.98 -31.92 37.85
C ASN A 165 35.89 -32.83 37.25
N ARG A 166 35.47 -33.90 37.95
CA ARG A 166 34.35 -34.73 37.50
C ARG A 166 33.05 -33.94 37.37
N PHE A 167 32.77 -33.06 38.32
CA PHE A 167 31.57 -32.23 38.27
C PHE A 167 31.65 -31.19 37.15
N ALA A 168 32.79 -30.50 37.01
CA ALA A 168 33.03 -29.55 35.93
C ALA A 168 32.88 -30.22 34.56
N VAL A 169 33.45 -31.42 34.36
CA VAL A 169 33.31 -32.18 33.12
C VAL A 169 31.86 -32.57 32.85
N ARG A 170 31.08 -32.99 33.86
CA ARG A 170 29.66 -33.35 33.68
C ARG A 170 28.80 -32.14 33.29
N ILE A 171 29.02 -31.01 33.94
CA ILE A 171 28.31 -29.76 33.63
C ILE A 171 28.68 -29.28 32.23
N GLY A 172 29.99 -29.25 31.92
CA GLY A 172 30.51 -28.88 30.60
C GLY A 172 30.02 -29.81 29.49
N ALA A 173 30.01 -31.13 29.72
CA ALA A 173 29.49 -32.09 28.76
C ALA A 173 27.99 -31.94 28.52
N GLY A 174 27.20 -31.63 29.57
CA GLY A 174 25.76 -31.35 29.43
C GLY A 174 25.48 -30.07 28.63
N ALA A 175 26.25 -29.00 28.89
CA ALA A 175 26.17 -27.76 28.13
C ALA A 175 26.58 -27.98 26.66
N ALA A 176 27.68 -28.69 26.42
CA ALA A 176 28.14 -29.04 25.07
C ALA A 176 27.14 -29.93 24.33
N ALA A 177 26.52 -30.91 24.99
CA ALA A 177 25.48 -31.76 24.41
C ALA A 177 24.24 -30.93 24.01
N THR A 178 23.84 -29.99 24.86
CA THR A 178 22.73 -29.07 24.56
C THR A 178 23.04 -28.24 23.31
N PHE A 179 24.23 -27.64 23.24
CA PHE A 179 24.68 -26.88 22.08
C PHE A 179 24.70 -27.73 20.81
N MET A 180 25.23 -28.97 20.88
CA MET A 180 25.25 -29.89 19.74
C MET A 180 23.84 -30.27 19.27
N VAL A 181 22.88 -30.45 20.19
CA VAL A 181 21.48 -30.74 19.82
C VAL A 181 20.84 -29.54 19.15
N CYS A 182 21.06 -28.33 19.63
CA CYS A 182 20.54 -27.11 19.00
C CYS A 182 21.16 -26.90 17.61
N ALA A 183 22.47 -27.10 17.48
CA ALA A 183 23.16 -27.03 16.20
C ALA A 183 22.68 -28.11 15.22
N ALA A 184 22.43 -29.33 15.70
CA ALA A 184 21.86 -30.39 14.87
C ALA A 184 20.42 -30.07 14.46
N GLY A 185 19.61 -29.51 15.36
CA GLY A 185 18.23 -29.09 15.06
C GLY A 185 18.20 -28.01 13.97
N ALA A 186 19.04 -26.99 14.11
CA ALA A 186 19.20 -25.93 13.11
C ALA A 186 19.65 -26.48 11.75
N TRP A 187 20.61 -27.43 11.76
CA TRP A 187 21.12 -28.02 10.52
C TRP A 187 20.11 -28.93 9.80
N VAL A 188 19.19 -29.56 10.55
CA VAL A 188 18.14 -30.43 9.97
C VAL A 188 16.94 -29.62 9.49
N TYR A 189 16.72 -28.42 10.03
CA TYR A 189 15.65 -27.54 9.57
C TYR A 189 16.01 -26.98 8.19
N LEU A 190 15.22 -27.36 7.18
CA LEU A 190 15.38 -26.90 5.81
C LEU A 190 14.17 -26.03 5.46
N GLU A 191 14.44 -24.79 5.07
CA GLU A 191 13.46 -23.94 4.43
C GLU A 191 13.41 -24.23 2.92
N PRO A 192 12.30 -23.90 2.24
CA PRO A 192 12.28 -23.82 0.80
C PRO A 192 13.42 -22.91 0.31
N SER A 193 14.02 -23.25 -0.83
CA SER A 193 15.02 -22.36 -1.44
C SER A 193 14.39 -20.99 -1.69
N ARG A 194 15.11 -19.91 -1.40
CA ARG A 194 14.56 -18.56 -1.61
C ARG A 194 14.45 -18.21 -3.08
N GLU A 195 15.49 -18.59 -3.81
CA GLU A 195 15.63 -18.38 -5.24
C GLU A 195 15.39 -19.69 -5.99
N ILE A 196 14.90 -19.56 -7.22
CA ILE A 196 14.69 -20.67 -8.14
C ILE A 196 15.25 -20.31 -9.52
N GLU A 197 15.67 -21.33 -10.25
CA GLU A 197 15.90 -21.23 -11.69
C GLU A 197 14.64 -21.71 -12.41
N VAL A 198 14.16 -20.94 -13.38
CA VAL A 198 13.00 -21.30 -14.20
C VAL A 198 13.52 -21.81 -15.54
N PRO A 199 13.46 -23.13 -15.81
CA PRO A 199 13.91 -23.69 -17.08
C PRO A 199 13.06 -23.14 -18.23
N ASP A 200 13.70 -22.92 -19.38
CA ASP A 200 13.03 -22.54 -20.63
C ASP A 200 12.23 -21.21 -20.58
N TYR A 201 12.48 -20.34 -19.59
CA TYR A 201 11.85 -19.01 -19.50
C TYR A 201 12.24 -18.09 -20.66
N THR A 202 11.27 -17.40 -21.25
CA THR A 202 11.49 -16.54 -22.41
C THR A 202 11.92 -15.12 -22.00
N TYR A 203 13.21 -14.80 -22.16
CA TYR A 203 13.75 -13.47 -21.90
C TYR A 203 13.54 -12.54 -23.11
N VAL A 204 12.68 -11.54 -22.95
CA VAL A 204 12.51 -10.44 -23.93
C VAL A 204 13.71 -9.51 -23.89
N ASN A 205 14.19 -9.23 -22.66
CA ASN A 205 15.43 -8.51 -22.41
C ASN A 205 16.30 -9.36 -21.46
N PRO A 206 17.53 -9.75 -21.86
CA PRO A 206 18.40 -10.63 -21.06
C PRO A 206 18.69 -10.13 -19.64
N ASP A 207 18.68 -8.81 -19.43
CA ASP A 207 19.02 -8.20 -18.13
C ASP A 207 17.78 -7.88 -17.27
N GLU A 208 16.56 -8.06 -17.80
CA GLU A 208 15.30 -7.70 -17.15
C GLU A 208 14.28 -8.85 -17.24
N PRO A 209 14.30 -9.82 -16.30
CA PRO A 209 13.45 -11.01 -16.36
C PRO A 209 11.95 -10.69 -16.35
N PHE A 210 11.55 -9.60 -15.72
CA PHE A 210 10.14 -9.22 -15.54
C PHE A 210 9.63 -8.25 -16.62
N PHE A 211 10.48 -7.85 -17.57
CA PHE A 211 10.08 -6.94 -18.64
C PHE A 211 8.84 -7.48 -19.37
N PRO A 212 7.84 -6.65 -19.67
CA PRO A 212 7.73 -5.17 -19.53
C PRO A 212 7.40 -4.60 -18.14
N SER A 213 7.13 -5.43 -17.13
CA SER A 213 7.02 -4.92 -15.77
C SER A 213 8.35 -4.30 -15.32
N ARG A 214 8.26 -3.26 -14.51
CA ARG A 214 9.42 -2.62 -13.88
C ARG A 214 9.77 -3.24 -12.53
N ALA A 215 9.14 -4.36 -12.19
CA ALA A 215 9.38 -5.06 -10.95
C ALA A 215 10.81 -5.58 -10.90
N ARG A 216 11.42 -5.59 -9.72
CA ARG A 216 12.79 -6.03 -9.50
C ARG A 216 12.91 -6.90 -8.26
N THR A 217 13.88 -7.79 -8.31
CA THR A 217 14.39 -8.53 -7.15
C THR A 217 15.81 -8.08 -6.84
N GLU A 218 16.34 -8.38 -5.66
CA GLU A 218 17.68 -7.91 -5.23
C GLU A 218 18.81 -8.30 -6.21
N SER A 219 18.65 -9.43 -6.90
CA SER A 219 19.65 -10.00 -7.81
C SER A 219 19.11 -10.29 -9.23
N ASN A 220 17.94 -9.75 -9.62
CA ASN A 220 17.25 -10.10 -10.87
C ASN A 220 17.05 -11.63 -11.06
N VAL A 221 16.79 -12.32 -9.96
CA VAL A 221 16.50 -13.76 -9.89
C VAL A 221 15.02 -13.98 -9.62
N PHE A 222 14.52 -15.16 -9.97
CA PHE A 222 13.18 -15.60 -9.58
C PHE A 222 13.17 -16.10 -8.13
N TYR A 223 12.06 -15.87 -7.44
CA TYR A 223 11.86 -16.34 -6.08
C TYR A 223 10.93 -17.53 -6.03
N ASN A 224 11.13 -18.41 -5.06
CA ASN A 224 10.19 -19.48 -4.80
C ASN A 224 8.84 -18.88 -4.34
N PRO A 225 7.71 -19.19 -5.00
CA PRO A 225 6.42 -18.62 -4.61
C PRO A 225 6.05 -18.94 -3.16
N GLU A 226 6.43 -20.12 -2.63
CA GLU A 226 6.08 -20.53 -1.27
C GLU A 226 6.58 -19.56 -0.19
N ILE A 227 7.69 -18.85 -0.44
CA ILE A 227 8.24 -17.89 0.53
C ILE A 227 7.51 -16.54 0.53
N PHE A 228 6.58 -16.30 -0.41
CA PHE A 228 5.73 -15.11 -0.47
C PHE A 228 4.24 -15.42 -0.24
N LEU A 229 3.84 -16.68 -0.34
CA LEU A 229 2.48 -17.14 -0.06
C LEU A 229 2.28 -17.42 1.45
N ARG A 230 1.12 -17.96 1.78
CA ARG A 230 0.68 -18.35 3.12
C ARG A 230 0.40 -17.13 4.01
N SER A 231 -0.21 -16.09 3.45
CA SER A 231 -0.68 -14.92 4.22
C SER A 231 -1.63 -15.33 5.36
N GLU A 232 -2.35 -16.43 5.20
CA GLU A 232 -3.19 -17.01 6.26
C GLU A 232 -2.41 -17.31 7.56
N SER A 233 -1.11 -17.65 7.48
CA SER A 233 -0.29 -17.92 8.67
C SER A 233 -0.16 -16.71 9.61
N CYS A 234 -0.29 -15.49 9.08
CA CYS A 234 -0.30 -14.26 9.86
C CYS A 234 -1.52 -14.18 10.80
N GLY A 235 -2.67 -14.74 10.39
CA GLY A 235 -3.91 -14.72 11.17
C GLY A 235 -4.24 -16.03 11.88
N ILE A 236 -3.95 -17.20 11.32
CA ILE A 236 -4.24 -18.52 11.94
C ILE A 236 -3.52 -18.71 13.29
N SER A 237 -2.35 -18.07 13.44
CA SER A 237 -1.64 -18.03 14.71
C SER A 237 -2.37 -17.21 15.79
N GLY A 238 -3.46 -16.52 15.45
CA GLY A 238 -4.19 -15.61 16.34
C GLY A 238 -3.39 -14.35 16.68
N CYS A 239 -2.53 -13.90 15.75
CA CYS A 239 -1.75 -12.68 15.89
C CYS A 239 -2.41 -11.53 15.12
N HIS A 240 -2.63 -11.67 13.81
CA HIS A 240 -3.19 -10.63 12.95
C HIS A 240 -4.57 -11.02 12.38
N THR A 241 -5.50 -11.43 13.24
CA THR A 241 -6.79 -12.00 12.83
C THR A 241 -7.66 -10.98 12.09
N GLU A 242 -7.87 -9.80 12.68
CA GLU A 242 -8.68 -8.74 12.07
C GLU A 242 -8.01 -8.17 10.81
N THR A 243 -6.70 -7.95 10.83
CA THR A 243 -5.94 -7.51 9.65
C THR A 243 -6.08 -8.51 8.48
N LEU A 244 -5.95 -9.82 8.75
CA LEU A 244 -6.10 -10.86 7.73
C LEU A 244 -7.52 -10.86 7.13
N ARG A 245 -8.54 -10.68 7.97
CA ARG A 245 -9.93 -10.61 7.53
C ARG A 245 -10.17 -9.41 6.61
N GLN A 246 -9.69 -8.22 7.01
CA GLN A 246 -9.76 -7.00 6.22
C GLN A 246 -9.08 -7.14 4.86
N TRP A 247 -7.86 -7.67 4.85
CA TRP A 247 -7.11 -7.89 3.62
C TRP A 247 -7.79 -8.88 2.68
N ARG A 248 -8.37 -9.99 3.19
CA ARG A 248 -9.14 -10.96 2.38
C ARG A 248 -10.39 -10.37 1.72
N GLU A 249 -10.94 -9.30 2.28
CA GLU A 249 -12.08 -8.57 1.70
C GLU A 249 -11.64 -7.47 0.72
N SER A 250 -10.33 -7.18 0.66
CA SER A 250 -9.76 -6.12 -0.19
C SER A 250 -9.60 -6.55 -1.65
N VAL A 251 -9.56 -5.55 -2.54
CA VAL A 251 -9.22 -5.77 -3.96
C VAL A 251 -7.75 -6.17 -4.15
N HIS A 252 -6.87 -5.88 -3.18
CA HIS A 252 -5.47 -6.32 -3.21
C HIS A 252 -5.32 -7.83 -3.06
N TYR A 253 -6.19 -8.49 -2.29
CA TYR A 253 -6.26 -9.94 -2.27
C TYR A 253 -7.02 -10.46 -3.50
N LEU A 254 -8.20 -9.91 -3.78
CA LEU A 254 -9.13 -10.43 -4.81
C LEU A 254 -8.72 -10.10 -6.25
N THR A 255 -7.46 -9.75 -6.49
CA THR A 255 -6.91 -9.53 -7.82
C THR A 255 -6.17 -10.78 -8.32
N PRO A 256 -6.43 -11.24 -9.56
CA PRO A 256 -7.28 -10.65 -10.59
C PRO A 256 -8.76 -11.05 -10.42
N THR A 257 -9.67 -10.13 -10.75
CA THR A 257 -11.13 -10.37 -10.64
C THR A 257 -11.69 -11.04 -11.91
N PRO A 258 -12.88 -11.68 -11.87
CA PRO A 258 -13.52 -12.21 -13.07
C PRO A 258 -13.77 -11.14 -14.16
N VAL A 259 -14.07 -9.91 -13.74
CA VAL A 259 -14.24 -8.76 -14.65
C VAL A 259 -12.92 -8.39 -15.33
N PHE A 260 -11.80 -8.49 -14.62
CA PHE A 260 -10.47 -8.32 -15.20
C PHE A 260 -10.11 -9.46 -16.17
N ALA A 261 -10.53 -10.70 -15.87
CA ALA A 261 -10.31 -11.84 -16.75
C ALA A 261 -10.95 -11.65 -18.14
N ALA A 262 -12.08 -10.94 -18.23
CA ALA A 262 -12.68 -10.55 -19.51
C ALA A 262 -11.79 -9.61 -20.34
N VAL A 263 -11.16 -8.64 -19.70
CA VAL A 263 -10.19 -7.73 -20.34
C VAL A 263 -8.95 -8.51 -20.78
N GLN A 264 -8.46 -9.40 -19.94
CA GLN A 264 -7.33 -10.27 -20.26
C GLN A 264 -7.62 -11.17 -21.47
N GLN A 265 -8.80 -11.81 -21.54
CA GLN A 265 -9.15 -12.61 -22.70
C GLN A 265 -9.22 -11.77 -23.97
N LEU A 266 -9.84 -10.59 -23.91
CA LEU A 266 -9.90 -9.68 -25.06
C LEU A 266 -8.50 -9.27 -25.53
N PHE A 267 -7.60 -8.94 -24.60
CA PHE A 267 -6.21 -8.65 -24.91
C PHE A 267 -5.54 -9.82 -25.64
N MET A 268 -5.70 -11.05 -25.14
CA MET A 268 -5.11 -12.26 -25.77
C MET A 268 -5.62 -12.49 -27.19
N GLU A 269 -6.92 -12.33 -27.39
CA GLU A 269 -7.55 -12.53 -28.70
C GLU A 269 -7.05 -11.50 -29.72
N GLU A 270 -6.97 -10.23 -29.32
CA GLU A 270 -6.46 -9.16 -30.17
C GLU A 270 -4.96 -9.27 -30.43
N ALA A 271 -4.16 -9.71 -29.44
CA ALA A 271 -2.73 -9.92 -29.62
C ALA A 271 -2.49 -11.04 -30.63
N ARG A 272 -3.19 -12.18 -30.49
CA ARG A 272 -3.09 -13.31 -31.43
C ARG A 272 -3.57 -12.99 -32.84
N SER A 273 -4.54 -12.09 -33.01
CA SER A 273 -5.05 -11.72 -34.33
C SER A 273 -4.05 -10.86 -35.12
N GLY A 274 -3.07 -10.25 -34.45
CA GLY A 274 -2.07 -9.36 -35.06
C GLY A 274 -2.64 -8.05 -35.60
N GLU A 275 -3.93 -7.77 -35.37
CA GLU A 275 -4.68 -6.66 -35.97
C GLU A 275 -4.21 -5.29 -35.46
N PHE A 276 -3.59 -5.23 -34.27
CA PHE A 276 -2.95 -4.01 -33.73
C PHE A 276 -1.41 -4.06 -33.68
N LEU A 277 -0.79 -5.23 -33.89
CA LEU A 277 0.66 -5.44 -33.77
C LEU A 277 1.45 -4.88 -34.96
N MET A 278 0.83 -4.79 -36.14
CA MET A 278 1.53 -4.48 -37.40
C MET A 278 1.95 -3.01 -37.59
N ASP A 279 1.52 -2.08 -36.72
CA ASP A 279 1.77 -0.63 -36.89
C ASP A 279 2.15 0.09 -35.57
N ARG A 280 2.42 -0.67 -34.49
CA ARG A 280 2.54 -0.09 -33.13
C ARG A 280 3.68 -0.70 -32.34
N ASN A 281 4.54 0.19 -31.81
CA ASN A 281 5.28 -0.06 -30.56
C ASN A 281 4.24 -0.17 -29.44
N ILE A 282 3.82 -1.39 -29.10
CA ILE A 282 2.52 -1.70 -28.48
C ILE A 282 2.37 -1.21 -27.05
N LEU A 283 3.47 -1.06 -26.31
CA LEU A 283 3.49 -0.36 -25.04
C LEU A 283 4.83 0.36 -24.96
N GLN A 284 4.81 1.69 -25.00
CA GLN A 284 6.02 2.45 -24.76
C GLN A 284 6.23 2.53 -23.25
N VAL A 285 6.97 1.55 -22.70
CA VAL A 285 7.32 1.54 -21.27
C VAL A 285 8.10 2.81 -20.94
N ASP A 286 9.05 3.18 -21.81
CA ASP A 286 9.72 4.48 -21.85
C ASP A 286 10.28 4.79 -23.26
N THR A 287 11.02 5.90 -23.41
CA THR A 287 11.58 6.35 -24.69
C THR A 287 12.46 5.33 -25.41
N GLU A 288 12.96 4.30 -24.72
CA GLU A 288 13.94 3.34 -25.24
C GLU A 288 13.42 1.90 -25.31
N ARG A 289 12.22 1.61 -24.77
CA ARG A 289 11.69 0.24 -24.61
C ARG A 289 10.34 0.05 -25.31
N GLN A 290 10.26 -0.98 -26.15
CA GLN A 290 9.10 -1.30 -26.99
C GLN A 290 8.75 -2.78 -26.85
N ILE A 291 7.46 -3.09 -26.97
CA ILE A 291 6.94 -4.44 -26.99
C ILE A 291 6.49 -4.68 -28.43
N ASP A 292 7.03 -5.72 -29.05
CA ASP A 292 6.94 -5.94 -30.49
C ASP A 292 5.91 -7.02 -30.86
N GLU A 293 5.71 -8.04 -30.01
CA GLU A 293 4.83 -9.20 -30.30
C GLU A 293 3.55 -9.22 -29.46
N GLY A 294 3.53 -8.53 -28.31
CA GLY A 294 2.34 -8.29 -27.51
C GLY A 294 1.97 -9.43 -26.55
N GLU A 295 2.45 -10.65 -26.79
CA GLU A 295 2.26 -11.80 -25.88
C GLU A 295 3.03 -11.62 -24.54
N GLU A 296 3.99 -10.70 -24.48
CA GLU A 296 4.79 -10.42 -23.28
C GLU A 296 4.14 -9.39 -22.35
N ASN A 297 3.04 -8.76 -22.80
CA ASN A 297 2.35 -7.69 -22.08
C ASN A 297 1.76 -8.12 -20.74
N PHE A 298 1.44 -9.41 -20.51
CA PHE A 298 0.84 -9.82 -19.24
C PHE A 298 1.76 -9.65 -18.04
N ARG A 299 3.08 -9.63 -18.24
CA ARG A 299 4.01 -9.32 -17.15
C ARG A 299 3.78 -7.91 -16.62
N PHE A 300 3.43 -6.94 -17.48
CA PHE A 300 3.08 -5.58 -17.05
C PHE A 300 1.87 -5.59 -16.09
N CYS A 301 0.81 -6.32 -16.45
CA CYS A 301 -0.37 -6.49 -15.60
C CYS A 301 -0.04 -7.26 -14.31
N ALA A 302 0.71 -8.36 -14.43
CA ALA A 302 1.11 -9.21 -13.31
C ALA A 302 1.93 -8.45 -12.27
N GLY A 303 2.68 -7.43 -12.69
CA GLY A 303 3.42 -6.54 -11.81
C GLY A 303 2.57 -5.90 -10.71
N CYS A 304 1.28 -5.65 -10.95
CA CYS A 304 0.37 -5.10 -9.95
C CYS A 304 -0.69 -6.11 -9.48
N HIS A 305 -1.14 -7.00 -10.37
CA HIS A 305 -2.31 -7.84 -10.13
C HIS A 305 -2.00 -9.23 -9.56
N THR A 306 -0.83 -9.80 -9.87
CA THR A 306 -0.39 -11.13 -9.37
C THR A 306 1.13 -11.14 -9.18
N PRO A 307 1.69 -10.23 -8.37
CA PRO A 307 3.12 -10.02 -8.30
C PRO A 307 3.91 -11.25 -7.83
N VAL A 308 3.33 -12.10 -6.97
CA VAL A 308 3.98 -13.35 -6.53
C VAL A 308 4.23 -14.30 -7.70
N ALA A 309 3.26 -14.44 -8.61
CA ALA A 309 3.40 -15.28 -9.81
C ALA A 309 4.45 -14.71 -10.78
N LEU A 310 4.50 -13.38 -10.93
CA LEU A 310 5.53 -12.71 -11.72
C LEU A 310 6.92 -13.01 -11.15
N MET A 311 7.10 -12.86 -9.84
CA MET A 311 8.39 -13.11 -9.16
C MET A 311 8.82 -14.57 -9.22
N ALA A 312 7.88 -15.50 -9.33
CA ALA A 312 8.14 -16.92 -9.50
C ALA A 312 8.46 -17.32 -10.96
N GLY A 313 8.37 -16.39 -11.91
CA GLY A 313 8.59 -16.66 -13.34
C GLY A 313 7.49 -17.53 -13.96
N GLU A 314 6.30 -17.55 -13.36
CA GLU A 314 5.16 -18.32 -13.85
C GLU A 314 4.39 -17.59 -14.98
N ILE A 315 4.63 -16.28 -15.13
CA ILE A 315 4.03 -15.45 -16.18
C ILE A 315 5.01 -15.34 -17.36
N ASP A 316 5.12 -16.42 -18.14
CA ASP A 316 5.91 -16.41 -19.37
C ASP A 316 5.11 -15.87 -20.57
N VAL A 317 5.75 -15.75 -21.73
CA VAL A 317 5.13 -15.24 -22.96
C VAL A 317 3.92 -16.09 -23.35
N GLY A 318 2.78 -15.44 -23.55
CA GLY A 318 1.52 -16.09 -23.93
C GLY A 318 0.71 -16.67 -22.76
N GLU A 319 1.25 -16.65 -21.54
CA GLU A 319 0.56 -17.12 -20.34
C GLU A 319 -0.38 -16.06 -19.74
N GLY A 320 -1.45 -16.53 -19.10
CA GLY A 320 -2.44 -15.69 -18.42
C GLY A 320 -2.04 -15.35 -16.98
N LEU A 321 -2.90 -14.60 -16.28
CA LEU A 321 -2.71 -14.35 -14.85
C LEU A 321 -3.37 -15.50 -14.08
N PRO A 322 -2.69 -16.10 -13.09
CA PRO A 322 -3.30 -17.09 -12.22
C PRO A 322 -4.38 -16.45 -11.34
N SER A 323 -5.23 -17.31 -10.77
CA SER A 323 -6.28 -16.88 -9.86
C SER A 323 -5.72 -16.36 -8.54
N PHE A 324 -6.49 -15.53 -7.84
CA PHE A 324 -6.08 -15.03 -6.53
C PHE A 324 -6.09 -16.13 -5.46
N GLU A 325 -6.90 -17.17 -5.62
CA GLU A 325 -6.91 -18.34 -4.74
C GLU A 325 -5.58 -19.10 -4.81
N GLU A 326 -4.95 -19.14 -5.99
CA GLU A 326 -3.68 -19.83 -6.21
C GLU A 326 -2.46 -19.02 -5.79
N ARG A 327 -2.53 -17.67 -5.91
CA ARG A 327 -1.36 -16.79 -5.77
C ARG A 327 -1.52 -15.59 -4.83
N GLU A 328 -2.63 -15.54 -4.08
CA GLU A 328 -2.92 -14.53 -3.06
C GLU A 328 -2.95 -13.06 -3.55
N GLY A 329 -3.10 -12.84 -4.87
CA GLY A 329 -3.02 -11.49 -5.45
C GLY A 329 -1.76 -10.76 -4.99
N SER A 330 -1.95 -9.65 -4.25
CA SER A 330 -0.90 -8.99 -3.47
C SER A 330 -0.87 -9.53 -2.03
N SER A 331 -0.04 -10.55 -1.81
CA SER A 331 0.09 -11.23 -0.51
C SER A 331 0.64 -10.31 0.60
N CYS A 332 0.36 -10.64 1.86
CA CYS A 332 0.89 -9.90 3.01
C CYS A 332 2.41 -9.82 2.95
N VAL A 333 3.06 -10.95 2.69
CA VAL A 333 4.52 -11.04 2.65
C VAL A 333 5.08 -10.23 1.48
N PHE A 334 4.42 -10.24 0.32
CA PHE A 334 4.83 -9.43 -0.82
C PHE A 334 4.85 -7.94 -0.46
N CYS A 335 3.74 -7.39 0.03
CA CYS A 335 3.67 -5.99 0.43
C CYS A 335 4.73 -5.68 1.51
N HIS A 336 4.80 -6.49 2.57
CA HIS A 336 5.73 -6.29 3.67
C HIS A 336 7.21 -6.59 3.32
N ARG A 337 7.52 -6.93 2.07
CA ARG A 337 8.89 -7.17 1.59
C ARG A 337 9.29 -6.31 0.39
N ILE A 338 8.45 -5.34 0.02
CA ILE A 338 8.86 -4.25 -0.85
C ILE A 338 9.92 -3.42 -0.12
N THR A 339 11.10 -3.27 -0.72
CA THR A 339 12.26 -2.55 -0.17
C THR A 339 12.49 -1.18 -0.81
N GLY A 340 11.73 -0.86 -1.85
CA GLY A 340 11.76 0.47 -2.47
C GLY A 340 10.85 0.55 -3.68
N THR A 341 10.46 1.77 -4.01
CA THR A 341 9.53 2.09 -5.11
C THR A 341 10.03 3.29 -5.90
N GLY A 342 9.49 3.48 -7.11
CA GLY A 342 9.58 4.75 -7.83
C GLY A 342 11.00 5.18 -8.25
N ARG A 343 11.90 4.22 -8.53
CA ARG A 343 13.31 4.49 -8.86
C ARG A 343 13.46 5.23 -10.19
N HIS A 344 12.53 5.05 -11.13
CA HIS A 344 12.58 5.73 -12.41
C HIS A 344 11.77 7.04 -12.40
N ARG A 345 12.25 8.08 -13.09
CA ARG A 345 11.45 9.29 -13.35
C ARG A 345 10.23 8.88 -14.19
N HIS A 346 9.01 9.21 -13.73
CA HIS A 346 7.72 8.86 -14.35
C HIS A 346 7.24 7.40 -14.16
N SER A 347 7.51 6.79 -13.02
CA SER A 347 7.39 5.34 -12.79
C SER A 347 6.01 4.85 -12.36
N GLY A 348 5.26 4.24 -13.29
CA GLY A 348 4.23 3.22 -13.02
C GLY A 348 4.58 1.88 -13.69
N GLY A 349 3.70 0.88 -13.57
CA GLY A 349 3.89 -0.44 -14.21
C GLY A 349 4.65 -1.46 -13.36
N GLY A 350 4.47 -1.41 -12.03
CA GLY A 350 5.16 -2.28 -11.07
C GLY A 350 6.57 -1.82 -10.74
N ASP A 351 6.87 -0.52 -10.75
CA ASP A 351 8.23 -0.01 -10.41
C ASP A 351 8.51 -0.08 -8.91
N TYR A 352 8.78 -1.29 -8.43
CA TYR A 352 9.16 -1.58 -7.07
C TYR A 352 10.27 -2.64 -7.04
N SER A 353 10.98 -2.70 -5.93
CA SER A 353 11.97 -3.73 -5.63
C SER A 353 11.46 -4.57 -4.47
N VAL A 354 11.53 -5.89 -4.58
CA VAL A 354 11.16 -6.83 -3.51
C VAL A 354 12.39 -7.61 -3.09
N ALA A 355 12.55 -7.79 -1.79
CA ALA A 355 13.57 -8.67 -1.23
C ALA A 355 12.94 -9.97 -0.74
N ALA A 356 13.62 -11.09 -0.94
CA ALA A 356 13.24 -12.32 -0.27
C ALA A 356 13.17 -12.07 1.26
N PRO A 357 12.16 -12.59 1.96
CA PRO A 357 12.19 -12.63 3.42
C PRO A 357 13.51 -13.28 3.91
N PRO A 358 14.16 -12.74 4.97
CA PRO A 358 15.24 -13.43 5.68
C PRO A 358 14.74 -14.75 6.31
N ASP A 359 15.61 -15.46 7.03
CA ASP A 359 15.25 -16.72 7.68
C ASP A 359 13.99 -16.55 8.55
N ARG A 360 12.97 -17.37 8.28
CA ARG A 360 11.71 -17.34 9.04
C ARG A 360 11.90 -18.10 10.35
N TYR A 361 11.05 -17.78 11.33
CA TYR A 361 10.99 -18.58 12.56
C TYR A 361 10.75 -20.05 12.24
N LEU A 362 11.36 -20.93 13.03
CA LEU A 362 11.14 -22.37 12.92
C LEU A 362 9.63 -22.67 12.88
N PHE A 363 9.27 -23.67 12.06
CA PHE A 363 7.89 -24.11 11.85
C PHE A 363 6.99 -23.10 11.12
N ALA A 364 7.54 -22.08 10.44
CA ALA A 364 6.75 -21.11 9.66
C ALA A 364 5.92 -21.75 8.52
N PHE A 365 6.33 -22.92 8.03
CA PHE A 365 5.65 -23.68 6.98
C PHE A 365 4.88 -24.89 7.53
N ALA A 366 4.73 -25.01 8.86
CA ALA A 366 3.98 -26.11 9.46
C ALA A 366 2.48 -25.84 9.44
N ASP A 367 1.71 -26.85 9.05
CA ASP A 367 0.23 -26.82 9.05
C ASP A 367 -0.37 -27.56 10.25
N ASP A 368 0.43 -28.31 10.99
CA ASP A 368 -0.04 -29.04 12.16
C ASP A 368 -0.18 -28.12 13.40
N PRO A 369 -1.13 -28.40 14.31
CA PRO A 369 -1.37 -27.53 15.47
C PRO A 369 -0.16 -27.32 16.38
N ILE A 370 0.76 -28.29 16.46
CA ILE A 370 1.95 -28.18 17.31
C ILE A 370 2.96 -27.24 16.64
N GLY A 371 3.21 -27.41 15.34
CA GLY A 371 4.06 -26.52 14.56
C GLY A 371 3.59 -25.06 14.59
N ILE A 372 2.29 -24.82 14.38
CA ILE A 372 1.69 -23.47 14.46
C ILE A 372 1.88 -22.87 15.86
N TRP A 373 1.64 -23.66 16.93
CA TRP A 373 1.85 -23.19 18.29
C TRP A 373 3.32 -22.89 18.59
N LEU A 374 4.25 -23.72 18.12
CA LEU A 374 5.70 -23.51 18.28
C LEU A 374 6.16 -22.25 17.55
N ASN A 375 5.76 -22.07 16.28
CA ASN A 375 6.07 -20.87 15.51
C ASN A 375 5.55 -19.61 16.21
N LYS A 376 4.26 -19.62 16.59
CA LYS A 376 3.64 -18.55 17.37
C LYS A 376 4.41 -18.24 18.64
N THR A 377 4.82 -19.27 19.37
CA THR A 377 5.54 -19.13 20.64
C THR A 377 6.87 -18.42 20.41
N LEU A 378 7.68 -18.88 19.45
CA LEU A 378 8.99 -18.29 19.16
C LEU A 378 8.89 -16.82 18.75
N ILE A 379 7.90 -16.46 17.93
CA ILE A 379 7.64 -15.06 17.55
C ILE A 379 7.28 -14.23 18.77
N ASN A 380 6.40 -14.75 19.64
CA ASN A 380 5.89 -14.02 20.81
C ASN A 380 6.92 -13.87 21.94
N THR A 381 7.87 -14.80 22.07
CA THR A 381 8.94 -14.76 23.07
C THR A 381 10.15 -13.95 22.65
N LYS A 382 10.29 -13.61 21.36
CA LYS A 382 11.32 -12.71 20.84
C LYS A 382 10.81 -12.00 19.57
N PRO A 383 9.94 -11.00 19.64
CA PRO A 383 9.29 -10.42 18.44
C PRO A 383 10.18 -9.50 17.60
N GLU A 384 11.41 -9.20 18.04
CA GLU A 384 12.27 -8.21 17.39
C GLU A 384 12.68 -8.61 15.97
N HIS A 385 13.06 -9.87 15.75
CA HIS A 385 13.39 -10.38 14.41
C HIS A 385 12.17 -10.32 13.47
N HIS A 386 10.98 -10.69 13.97
CA HIS A 386 9.73 -10.58 13.21
C HIS A 386 9.43 -9.14 12.79
N LYS A 387 9.59 -8.18 13.69
CA LYS A 387 9.40 -6.75 13.38
C LYS A 387 10.39 -6.26 12.33
N LYS A 388 11.67 -6.61 12.46
CA LYS A 388 12.69 -6.20 11.48
C LYS A 388 12.46 -6.81 10.10
N MET A 389 11.87 -8.00 10.05
CA MET A 389 11.57 -8.72 8.83
C MET A 389 10.44 -8.08 8.01
N PHE A 390 9.42 -7.53 8.67
CA PHE A 390 8.17 -7.10 8.03
C PHE A 390 7.78 -5.65 8.29
N LEU A 391 8.53 -4.87 9.07
CA LEU A 391 8.27 -3.45 9.28
C LEU A 391 9.33 -2.62 8.55
N ASP A 392 8.87 -1.77 7.64
CA ASP A 392 9.67 -0.76 6.97
C ASP A 392 9.07 0.64 7.24
N PRO A 393 9.88 1.66 7.56
CA PRO A 393 9.39 3.02 7.76
C PRO A 393 8.64 3.61 6.56
N SER A 394 8.97 3.19 5.34
CA SER A 394 8.34 3.68 4.10
C SER A 394 6.84 3.41 4.01
N TYR A 395 6.30 2.49 4.82
CA TYR A 395 4.86 2.20 4.84
C TYR A 395 3.99 3.39 5.27
N HIS A 396 4.59 4.45 5.80
CA HIS A 396 3.90 5.68 6.18
C HIS A 396 3.95 6.77 5.10
N GLU A 397 4.62 6.54 3.98
CA GLU A 397 4.83 7.52 2.91
C GLU A 397 4.05 7.12 1.64
N SER A 398 3.42 8.06 0.94
CA SER A 398 2.67 7.78 -0.30
C SER A 398 3.55 7.17 -1.40
N GLU A 399 4.86 7.41 -1.36
CA GLU A 399 5.88 6.80 -2.21
C GLU A 399 5.76 5.27 -2.24
N TYR A 400 5.35 4.65 -1.14
CA TYR A 400 5.16 3.21 -1.05
C TYR A 400 4.11 2.68 -2.04
N CYS A 401 3.09 3.47 -2.37
CA CYS A 401 2.04 3.09 -3.30
C CYS A 401 2.42 3.29 -4.78
N VAL A 402 3.48 4.07 -5.07
CA VAL A 402 3.84 4.55 -6.42
C VAL A 402 4.02 3.43 -7.43
N GLY A 403 4.65 2.32 -7.03
CA GLY A 403 4.97 1.23 -7.94
C GLY A 403 3.75 0.75 -8.74
N CYS A 404 2.57 0.76 -8.09
CA CYS A 404 1.30 0.37 -8.69
C CYS A 404 0.36 1.56 -8.98
N HIS A 405 0.39 2.63 -8.18
CA HIS A 405 -0.57 3.75 -8.21
C HIS A 405 0.00 5.09 -8.74
N HIS A 406 0.96 5.06 -9.68
CA HIS A 406 1.62 6.28 -10.14
C HIS A 406 0.75 7.23 -10.99
N ARG A 407 0.20 6.76 -12.13
CA ARG A 407 -0.20 7.63 -13.27
C ARG A 407 -1.31 8.65 -12.96
N LEU A 408 -2.37 8.25 -12.27
CA LEU A 408 -3.57 9.07 -12.08
C LEU A 408 -3.87 9.38 -10.61
N GLN A 409 -3.14 8.76 -9.68
CA GLN A 409 -3.28 8.94 -8.25
C GLN A 409 -2.08 9.72 -7.72
N TYR A 410 -0.91 9.08 -7.62
CA TYR A 410 0.25 9.68 -6.99
C TYR A 410 0.76 10.93 -7.71
N THR A 411 0.83 10.95 -9.04
CA THR A 411 1.29 12.13 -9.81
C THR A 411 0.45 13.37 -9.53
N TYR A 412 -0.85 13.21 -9.34
CA TYR A 412 -1.77 14.31 -9.05
C TYR A 412 -1.81 14.67 -7.57
N TRP A 413 -1.66 13.69 -6.69
CA TRP A 413 -1.43 13.93 -5.27
C TRP A 413 -0.16 14.74 -5.03
N LYS A 414 0.95 14.36 -5.68
CA LYS A 414 2.28 14.99 -5.52
C LYS A 414 2.31 16.48 -5.88
N VAL A 415 1.40 16.93 -6.75
CA VAL A 415 1.29 18.34 -7.16
C VAL A 415 0.14 19.07 -6.48
N SER A 416 -0.52 18.43 -5.52
CA SER A 416 -1.60 19.00 -4.72
C SER A 416 -1.08 19.53 -3.38
N ASP A 417 -1.87 20.40 -2.76
CA ASP A 417 -1.66 20.89 -1.39
C ASP A 417 -1.52 19.76 -0.35
N TYR A 418 -2.08 18.57 -0.60
CA TYR A 418 -1.99 17.44 0.32
C TYR A 418 -0.58 16.84 0.40
N ALA A 419 0.25 17.00 -0.64
CA ALA A 419 1.62 16.49 -0.63
C ALA A 419 2.63 17.49 -0.04
N GLU A 420 2.25 18.74 0.18
CA GLU A 420 3.12 19.74 0.79
C GLU A 420 3.19 19.55 2.30
N GLU A 421 4.36 19.13 2.83
CA GLU A 421 4.55 18.81 4.26
C GLU A 421 4.13 19.95 5.22
N ASP A 422 4.34 21.22 4.81
CA ASP A 422 4.03 22.40 5.63
C ASP A 422 2.57 22.89 5.46
N HIS A 423 1.80 22.28 4.56
CA HIS A 423 0.42 22.67 4.30
C HIS A 423 -0.53 22.12 5.38
N ALA A 424 -1.52 22.89 5.80
CA ALA A 424 -2.43 22.52 6.89
C ALA A 424 -3.24 21.23 6.61
N ASP A 425 -3.49 20.96 5.34
CA ASP A 425 -4.21 19.79 4.84
C ASP A 425 -3.29 18.62 4.43
N HIS A 426 -1.99 18.65 4.77
CA HIS A 426 -1.08 17.57 4.40
C HIS A 426 -1.60 16.18 4.83
N LYS A 427 -1.64 15.24 3.87
CA LYS A 427 -2.08 13.86 4.10
C LYS A 427 -1.37 12.91 3.15
N GLU A 428 -1.01 11.75 3.68
CA GLU A 428 -0.49 10.63 2.90
C GLU A 428 -1.64 9.71 2.42
N CYS A 429 -1.36 8.87 1.42
CA CYS A 429 -2.32 7.91 0.89
C CYS A 429 -2.91 7.01 2.00
N GLN A 430 -2.07 6.61 2.95
CA GLN A 430 -2.39 5.75 4.08
C GLN A 430 -3.34 6.42 5.08
N ASP A 431 -3.28 7.75 5.23
CA ASP A 431 -4.16 8.49 6.14
C ASP A 431 -5.63 8.43 5.70
N CYS A 432 -5.86 8.27 4.39
CA CYS A 432 -7.20 8.16 3.81
C CYS A 432 -7.60 6.71 3.54
N HIS A 433 -6.71 5.89 2.97
CA HIS A 433 -7.03 4.54 2.50
C HIS A 433 -6.72 3.43 3.52
N MET A 434 -5.89 3.70 4.53
CA MET A 434 -5.52 2.77 5.61
C MET A 434 -5.74 3.40 6.99
N LYS A 435 -6.88 4.08 7.15
CA LYS A 435 -7.28 4.77 8.39
C LYS A 435 -7.13 3.86 9.61
N GLN A 436 -6.78 4.45 10.75
CA GLN A 436 -6.67 3.70 12.00
C GLN A 436 -8.06 3.26 12.49
N VAL A 437 -8.24 1.96 12.70
CA VAL A 437 -9.49 1.35 13.20
C VAL A 437 -9.24 0.62 14.51
N GLU A 438 -10.19 0.73 15.44
CA GLU A 438 -10.10 0.09 16.76
C GLU A 438 -10.32 -1.43 16.67
N THR A 439 -9.52 -2.19 17.40
CA THR A 439 -9.69 -3.66 17.53
C THR A 439 -8.98 -4.19 18.77
N ASP A 440 -9.49 -5.28 19.34
CA ASP A 440 -8.83 -6.07 20.39
C ASP A 440 -8.36 -7.46 19.92
N ASP A 441 -8.69 -7.84 18.67
CA ASP A 441 -8.39 -9.13 18.06
C ASP A 441 -7.16 -9.10 17.14
N ASP A 442 -6.21 -8.21 17.44
CA ASP A 442 -4.93 -8.10 16.74
C ASP A 442 -3.80 -7.70 17.70
N VAL A 443 -2.67 -8.40 17.64
CA VAL A 443 -1.50 -8.12 18.49
C VAL A 443 -0.90 -6.74 18.20
N SER A 444 -1.08 -6.22 16.99
CA SER A 444 -0.67 -4.86 16.60
C SER A 444 -1.43 -3.79 17.37
N ALA A 445 -2.67 -4.07 17.79
CA ALA A 445 -3.49 -3.15 18.56
C ALA A 445 -3.21 -3.16 20.07
N TYR A 446 -2.45 -4.11 20.62
CA TYR A 446 -2.26 -4.23 22.08
C TYR A 446 -1.65 -2.99 22.76
N VAL A 447 -0.96 -2.13 22.01
CA VAL A 447 -0.36 -0.90 22.55
C VAL A 447 -1.23 0.33 22.26
N LYS A 448 -1.69 0.49 21.02
CA LYS A 448 -2.41 1.70 20.57
C LYS A 448 -3.93 1.59 20.64
N GLY A 449 -4.47 0.38 20.73
CA GLY A 449 -5.90 0.08 20.58
C GLY A 449 -6.38 0.06 19.13
N THR A 450 -5.52 0.36 18.17
CA THR A 450 -5.87 0.48 16.75
C THR A 450 -4.90 -0.29 15.85
N ILE A 451 -5.38 -0.64 14.65
CA ILE A 451 -4.58 -1.09 13.50
C ILE A 451 -4.87 -0.19 12.29
N ALA A 452 -3.98 -0.19 11.29
CA ALA A 452 -4.31 0.38 9.99
C ALA A 452 -5.34 -0.51 9.28
N ASP A 453 -6.37 0.07 8.66
CA ASP A 453 -7.39 -0.69 7.94
C ASP A 453 -6.80 -1.28 6.64
N HIS A 454 -6.77 -2.61 6.55
CA HIS A 454 -6.24 -3.33 5.39
C HIS A 454 -7.31 -3.66 4.34
N ARG A 455 -8.53 -3.15 4.48
CA ARG A 455 -9.53 -3.17 3.39
C ARG A 455 -9.12 -2.32 2.22
N THR A 456 -8.29 -1.29 2.46
CA THR A 456 -7.81 -0.33 1.46
C THR A 456 -8.97 0.20 0.62
N LEU A 457 -9.93 0.85 1.31
CA LEU A 457 -11.20 1.26 0.72
C LEU A 457 -10.98 2.19 -0.48
N GLY A 458 -11.76 1.98 -1.53
CA GLY A 458 -11.71 2.76 -2.76
C GLY A 458 -13.12 2.89 -3.35
N ALA A 459 -13.22 2.86 -4.67
CA ALA A 459 -14.49 3.07 -5.36
C ALA A 459 -15.19 1.78 -5.85
N ASN A 460 -14.63 0.60 -5.57
CA ASN A 460 -15.04 -0.65 -6.21
C ASN A 460 -16.14 -1.38 -5.42
N LEU A 461 -17.37 -1.29 -5.90
CA LEU A 461 -18.51 -2.06 -5.37
C LEU A 461 -18.75 -3.39 -6.11
N VAL A 462 -18.29 -3.53 -7.35
CA VAL A 462 -18.56 -4.73 -8.15
C VAL A 462 -17.82 -5.95 -7.60
N THR A 463 -16.55 -5.83 -7.25
CA THR A 463 -15.77 -6.94 -6.68
C THR A 463 -16.43 -7.54 -5.43
N PRO A 464 -16.75 -6.75 -4.38
CA PRO A 464 -17.40 -7.33 -3.21
C PRO A 464 -18.83 -7.84 -3.50
N MET A 465 -19.56 -7.28 -4.47
CA MET A 465 -20.86 -7.85 -4.91
C MET A 465 -20.71 -9.24 -5.53
N LEU A 466 -19.67 -9.47 -6.34
CA LEU A 466 -19.42 -10.77 -6.98
C LEU A 466 -19.14 -11.88 -5.94
N TYR A 467 -18.54 -11.52 -4.81
CA TYR A 467 -18.18 -12.45 -3.75
C TYR A 467 -19.12 -12.42 -2.52
N GLY A 468 -20.18 -11.61 -2.55
CA GLY A 468 -21.15 -11.50 -1.46
C GLY A 468 -20.58 -10.90 -0.16
N LEU A 469 -19.68 -9.91 -0.27
CA LEU A 469 -19.00 -9.27 0.85
C LEU A 469 -19.77 -8.03 1.35
N ASP A 470 -20.88 -8.25 2.05
CA ASP A 470 -21.81 -7.19 2.47
C ASP A 470 -21.17 -6.10 3.36
N GLU A 471 -20.25 -6.48 4.26
CA GLU A 471 -19.53 -5.50 5.10
C GLU A 471 -18.63 -4.59 4.25
N GLN A 472 -17.88 -5.16 3.30
CA GLN A 472 -17.04 -4.40 2.39
C GLN A 472 -17.87 -3.45 1.51
N ILE A 473 -19.06 -3.88 1.05
CA ILE A 473 -20.01 -3.03 0.30
C ILE A 473 -20.43 -1.85 1.16
N ALA A 474 -20.91 -2.10 2.38
CA ALA A 474 -21.39 -1.05 3.28
C ALA A 474 -20.29 -0.03 3.61
N ARG A 475 -19.08 -0.50 3.94
CA ARG A 475 -17.91 0.35 4.22
C ARG A 475 -17.46 1.15 3.00
N THR A 476 -17.51 0.56 1.82
CA THR A 476 -17.16 1.24 0.57
C THR A 476 -18.17 2.35 0.25
N ILE A 477 -19.47 2.12 0.45
CA ILE A 477 -20.51 3.16 0.28
C ILE A 477 -20.31 4.29 1.30
N GLU A 478 -20.04 3.96 2.56
CA GLU A 478 -19.73 4.93 3.62
C GLU A 478 -18.51 5.80 3.24
N PHE A 479 -17.43 5.16 2.78
CA PHE A 479 -16.20 5.84 2.36
C PHE A 479 -16.40 6.79 1.17
N ILE A 480 -17.14 6.36 0.14
CA ILE A 480 -17.36 7.16 -1.06
C ILE A 480 -18.30 8.35 -0.80
N ARG A 481 -19.20 8.25 0.19
CA ARG A 481 -20.13 9.31 0.62
C ARG A 481 -19.56 10.28 1.67
N ASP A 482 -18.29 10.16 2.02
CA ASP A 482 -17.62 10.90 3.11
C ASP A 482 -17.34 12.38 2.74
N ASP A 483 -18.34 13.14 2.26
CA ASP A 483 -18.33 14.59 1.94
C ASP A 483 -17.09 15.08 1.13
N ASN A 484 -16.44 14.15 0.40
CA ASN A 484 -15.21 14.43 -0.33
C ASN A 484 -15.50 15.05 -1.70
N GLN A 485 -16.71 14.84 -2.22
CA GLN A 485 -17.20 15.36 -3.49
C GLN A 485 -18.54 16.03 -3.25
N VAL A 486 -18.60 17.33 -3.52
CA VAL A 486 -19.76 18.17 -3.21
C VAL A 486 -20.37 18.70 -4.51
N VAL A 487 -21.69 18.79 -4.57
CA VAL A 487 -22.41 19.42 -5.67
C VAL A 487 -23.22 20.61 -5.17
N GLN A 488 -23.25 21.68 -5.96
CA GLN A 488 -24.00 22.90 -5.65
C GLN A 488 -24.76 23.37 -6.88
N VAL A 489 -26.00 23.82 -6.68
CA VAL A 489 -26.79 24.52 -7.70
C VAL A 489 -26.69 26.02 -7.45
N VAL A 490 -26.13 26.74 -8.40
CA VAL A 490 -26.10 28.20 -8.39
C VAL A 490 -27.12 28.71 -9.39
N ALA A 491 -28.22 29.27 -8.90
CA ALA A 491 -29.31 29.82 -9.69
C ALA A 491 -29.70 31.21 -9.21
N PRO A 492 -30.25 32.08 -10.07
CA PRO A 492 -30.84 33.34 -9.62
C PRO A 492 -32.02 33.06 -8.67
N PRO A 493 -32.22 33.87 -7.62
CA PRO A 493 -33.32 33.68 -6.67
C PRO A 493 -34.69 33.95 -7.30
N ALA A 494 -34.75 34.65 -8.43
CA ALA A 494 -35.98 34.90 -9.17
C ALA A 494 -35.77 34.97 -10.69
N VAL A 495 -36.79 34.57 -11.45
CA VAL A 495 -36.86 34.65 -12.92
C VAL A 495 -38.29 35.00 -13.37
N SER A 496 -38.45 35.65 -14.53
CA SER A 496 -39.78 35.93 -15.07
C SER A 496 -40.40 34.68 -15.71
N PRO A 497 -41.72 34.45 -15.58
CA PRO A 497 -42.44 33.55 -16.47
C PRO A 497 -42.20 33.94 -17.94
N GLY A 498 -42.03 32.95 -18.82
CA GLY A 498 -41.74 33.15 -20.24
C GLY A 498 -40.26 33.41 -20.58
N ASP A 499 -39.41 33.72 -19.59
CA ASP A 499 -37.97 33.89 -19.78
C ASP A 499 -37.21 32.55 -19.66
N THR A 500 -35.91 32.59 -19.93
CA THR A 500 -34.99 31.46 -19.74
C THR A 500 -34.39 31.50 -18.34
N LEU A 501 -34.51 30.41 -17.59
CA LEU A 501 -33.76 30.19 -16.37
C LEU A 501 -32.35 29.67 -16.72
N ASP A 502 -31.36 30.53 -16.51
CA ASP A 502 -29.94 30.15 -16.56
C ASP A 502 -29.43 29.82 -15.16
N PHE A 503 -28.79 28.67 -15.00
CA PHE A 503 -28.18 28.25 -13.74
C PHE A 503 -26.90 27.45 -14.00
N VAL A 504 -26.11 27.24 -12.95
CA VAL A 504 -24.85 26.50 -13.00
C VAL A 504 -24.88 25.38 -11.99
N VAL A 505 -24.47 24.18 -12.41
CA VAL A 505 -24.14 23.09 -11.50
C VAL A 505 -22.64 23.11 -11.26
N ARG A 506 -22.26 23.28 -10.01
CA ARG A 506 -20.86 23.27 -9.56
C ARG A 506 -20.56 21.93 -8.89
N VAL A 507 -19.49 21.28 -9.31
CA VAL A 507 -18.98 20.05 -8.67
C VAL A 507 -17.61 20.35 -8.10
N VAL A 508 -17.40 20.06 -6.82
CA VAL A 508 -16.21 20.42 -6.04
C VAL A 508 -15.52 19.14 -5.55
N ASN A 509 -14.23 19.02 -5.86
CA ASN A 509 -13.38 18.01 -5.23
C ASN A 509 -12.80 18.57 -3.93
N LYS A 510 -13.53 18.27 -2.85
CA LYS A 510 -13.29 18.81 -1.50
C LYS A 510 -12.18 18.09 -0.76
N GLY A 511 -12.17 16.76 -0.81
CA GLY A 511 -11.35 15.94 0.08
C GLY A 511 -10.45 14.90 -0.59
N ALA A 512 -10.62 14.63 -1.89
CA ALA A 512 -9.71 13.71 -2.57
C ALA A 512 -8.41 14.43 -2.94
N GLY A 513 -7.29 13.95 -2.38
CA GLY A 513 -5.96 14.53 -2.63
C GLY A 513 -5.42 14.28 -4.04
N HIS A 514 -6.10 13.49 -4.86
CA HIS A 514 -5.82 13.27 -6.27
C HIS A 514 -6.98 13.78 -7.13
N ILE A 515 -6.94 13.54 -8.45
CA ILE A 515 -8.05 13.89 -9.34
C ILE A 515 -9.34 13.13 -8.99
N PHE A 516 -10.48 13.74 -9.29
CA PHE A 516 -11.78 13.11 -9.22
C PHE A 516 -12.42 13.05 -10.62
N PRO A 517 -12.84 11.86 -11.09
CA PRO A 517 -12.49 10.53 -10.57
C PRO A 517 -11.04 10.13 -10.88
N ALA A 518 -10.46 9.22 -10.09
CA ALA A 518 -9.15 8.60 -10.33
C ALA A 518 -9.22 7.06 -10.40
N GLY A 519 -8.35 6.45 -11.20
CA GLY A 519 -8.28 4.99 -11.37
C GLY A 519 -7.54 4.59 -12.64
N PRO A 520 -6.79 3.47 -12.67
CA PRO A 520 -6.20 2.96 -13.91
C PRO A 520 -7.28 2.57 -14.94
N GLU A 521 -8.50 2.26 -14.50
CA GLU A 521 -9.70 2.04 -15.33
C GLU A 521 -10.60 3.28 -15.44
N SER A 522 -10.02 4.49 -15.40
CA SER A 522 -10.77 5.76 -15.42
C SER A 522 -11.58 6.02 -16.70
N ASP A 523 -11.37 5.22 -17.75
CA ASP A 523 -12.22 5.16 -18.94
C ASP A 523 -13.57 4.48 -18.68
N LEU A 524 -13.63 3.58 -17.71
CA LEU A 524 -14.85 2.85 -17.32
C LEU A 524 -15.64 3.57 -16.22
N ILE A 525 -14.99 4.49 -15.49
CA ILE A 525 -15.61 5.25 -14.42
C ILE A 525 -16.54 6.31 -15.03
N GLU A 526 -17.70 6.47 -14.42
CA GLU A 526 -18.61 7.56 -14.73
C GLU A 526 -18.97 8.30 -13.45
N ALA A 527 -18.67 9.60 -13.42
CA ALA A 527 -19.26 10.52 -12.47
C ALA A 527 -19.98 11.63 -13.24
N TRP A 528 -21.22 11.96 -12.88
CA TRP A 528 -22.00 12.95 -13.60
C TRP A 528 -23.06 13.60 -12.71
N PRO A 529 -23.42 14.87 -12.95
CA PRO A 529 -24.58 15.47 -12.32
C PRO A 529 -25.87 14.99 -13.01
N GLU A 530 -26.80 14.44 -12.23
CA GLU A 530 -28.16 14.21 -12.67
C GLU A 530 -29.02 15.41 -12.26
N VAL A 531 -29.54 16.17 -13.24
CA VAL A 531 -30.28 17.42 -13.01
C VAL A 531 -31.73 17.23 -13.37
N THR A 532 -32.63 17.66 -12.49
CA THR A 532 -34.07 17.70 -12.74
C THR A 532 -34.60 19.08 -12.40
N VAL A 533 -35.32 19.70 -13.34
CA VAL A 533 -36.01 20.99 -13.13
C VAL A 533 -37.50 20.76 -13.19
N ARG A 534 -38.22 21.16 -12.14
CA ARG A 534 -39.67 20.96 -12.02
C ARG A 534 -40.41 22.26 -11.75
N GLY A 535 -41.56 22.40 -12.40
CA GLY A 535 -42.55 23.42 -12.07
C GLY A 535 -43.35 23.07 -10.82
N SER A 536 -44.02 24.07 -10.25
CA SER A 536 -44.89 23.94 -9.08
C SER A 536 -46.09 22.98 -9.28
N ASP A 537 -46.49 22.75 -10.53
CA ASP A 537 -47.52 21.80 -10.94
C ASP A 537 -47.01 20.35 -11.06
N GLY A 538 -45.72 20.13 -10.82
CA GLY A 538 -45.05 18.83 -10.98
C GLY A 538 -44.62 18.53 -12.42
N SER A 539 -44.78 19.48 -13.36
CA SER A 539 -44.27 19.33 -14.73
C SER A 539 -42.75 19.31 -14.73
N GLU A 540 -42.17 18.39 -15.50
CA GLU A 540 -40.73 18.28 -15.66
C GLU A 540 -40.27 19.11 -16.86
N LEU A 541 -39.50 20.17 -16.58
CA LEU A 541 -39.01 21.12 -17.58
C LEU A 541 -37.66 20.70 -18.16
N LEU A 542 -36.83 20.02 -17.35
CA LEU A 542 -35.55 19.46 -17.76
C LEU A 542 -35.29 18.15 -17.02
N ALA A 543 -34.78 17.16 -17.73
CA ALA A 543 -34.15 15.98 -17.18
C ALA A 543 -32.82 15.75 -17.89
N TYR A 544 -31.74 15.65 -17.11
CA TYR A 544 -30.38 15.53 -17.59
C TYR A 544 -29.64 14.42 -16.84
N GLY A 545 -28.84 13.62 -17.53
CA GLY A 545 -28.04 12.56 -16.91
C GLY A 545 -28.85 11.37 -16.38
N ARG A 546 -30.06 11.13 -16.90
CA ARG A 546 -30.84 9.94 -16.53
C ARG A 546 -30.33 8.71 -17.25
N LEU A 547 -30.32 7.60 -16.52
CA LEU A 547 -30.06 6.28 -17.09
C LEU A 547 -31.28 5.77 -17.84
N ASP A 548 -31.05 5.03 -18.92
CA ASP A 548 -32.11 4.31 -19.61
C ASP A 548 -32.57 3.04 -18.85
N GLU A 549 -33.58 2.35 -19.38
CA GLU A 549 -34.11 1.11 -18.78
C GLU A 549 -33.08 -0.03 -18.69
N ARG A 550 -31.98 0.07 -19.44
CA ARG A 550 -30.88 -0.92 -19.44
C ARG A 550 -29.75 -0.53 -18.48
N GLY A 551 -29.78 0.68 -17.92
CA GLY A 551 -28.73 1.24 -17.06
C GLY A 551 -27.61 1.96 -17.84
N TYR A 552 -27.82 2.28 -19.12
CA TYR A 552 -26.87 3.04 -19.92
C TYR A 552 -27.06 4.55 -19.75
N LEU A 553 -25.93 5.26 -19.76
CA LEU A 553 -25.87 6.71 -19.75
C LEU A 553 -25.66 7.20 -21.20
N ASP A 554 -26.35 8.26 -21.59
CA ASP A 554 -26.11 8.92 -22.87
C ASP A 554 -24.90 9.87 -22.73
N HIS A 555 -23.75 9.44 -23.24
CA HIS A 555 -22.48 10.18 -23.20
C HIS A 555 -22.39 11.33 -24.21
N ASP A 556 -23.32 11.40 -25.17
CA ASP A 556 -23.42 12.50 -26.13
C ASP A 556 -24.29 13.63 -25.56
N ALA A 557 -25.31 13.29 -24.77
CA ALA A 557 -26.16 14.26 -24.08
C ALA A 557 -25.63 14.69 -22.71
N THR A 558 -24.82 13.86 -22.03
CA THR A 558 -24.40 14.07 -20.64
C THR A 558 -22.91 14.39 -20.53
N TYR A 559 -22.58 15.39 -19.72
CA TYR A 559 -21.22 15.73 -19.33
C TYR A 559 -20.79 14.77 -18.23
N VAL A 560 -19.89 13.88 -18.61
CA VAL A 560 -19.36 12.83 -17.74
C VAL A 560 -17.93 13.18 -17.37
N TYR A 561 -17.63 13.15 -16.08
CA TYR A 561 -16.28 13.18 -15.57
C TYR A 561 -15.68 11.78 -15.70
N ASN A 562 -14.77 11.62 -16.66
CA ASN A 562 -14.03 10.40 -16.93
C ASN A 562 -12.73 10.70 -17.68
N VAL A 563 -11.90 9.68 -17.89
CA VAL A 563 -10.76 9.78 -18.80
C VAL A 563 -11.17 9.17 -20.13
N ARG A 564 -11.30 9.99 -21.19
CA ARG A 564 -11.66 9.50 -22.52
C ARG A 564 -10.40 9.10 -23.29
N PRO A 565 -10.21 7.80 -23.60
CA PRO A 565 -9.08 7.36 -24.36
C PRO A 565 -9.30 7.56 -25.87
N TYR A 566 -8.24 7.96 -26.55
CA TYR A 566 -8.16 8.10 -27.99
C TYR A 566 -7.02 7.24 -28.51
N ASP A 567 -7.17 6.71 -29.71
CA ASP A 567 -6.08 6.02 -30.39
C ASP A 567 -5.00 7.01 -30.90
N LYS A 568 -3.91 6.48 -31.46
CA LYS A 568 -2.80 7.30 -32.01
C LYS A 568 -3.24 8.17 -33.20
N GLU A 569 -4.33 7.80 -33.87
CA GLU A 569 -4.93 8.53 -34.98
C GLU A 569 -5.92 9.61 -34.49
N GLY A 570 -6.14 9.71 -33.18
CA GLY A 570 -7.03 10.68 -32.56
C GLY A 570 -8.52 10.33 -32.64
N ARG A 571 -8.86 9.06 -32.93
CA ARG A 571 -10.24 8.55 -32.87
C ARG A 571 -10.58 8.14 -31.44
N ALA A 572 -11.80 8.45 -31.01
CA ALA A 572 -12.29 8.04 -29.70
C ALA A 572 -12.42 6.51 -29.65
N LEU A 573 -11.98 5.92 -28.55
CA LEU A 573 -12.12 4.49 -28.30
C LEU A 573 -13.45 4.20 -27.58
N GLU A 574 -13.95 2.97 -27.77
CA GLU A 574 -15.14 2.49 -27.10
C GLU A 574 -14.89 2.36 -25.59
N LEU A 575 -15.88 2.75 -24.77
CA LEU A 575 -15.79 2.72 -23.30
C LEU A 575 -16.35 1.42 -22.70
N ASP A 576 -16.68 0.42 -23.53
CA ASP A 576 -17.37 -0.81 -23.14
C ASP A 576 -16.42 -1.99 -22.85
N ARG A 577 -15.12 -1.87 -23.13
CA ARG A 577 -14.18 -3.02 -23.17
C ARG A 577 -12.83 -2.83 -22.47
N HIS A 578 -12.52 -1.62 -22.01
CA HIS A 578 -11.23 -1.28 -21.39
C HIS A 578 -9.99 -1.72 -22.21
N ARG A 579 -9.83 -1.18 -23.41
CA ARG A 579 -8.71 -1.54 -24.30
C ARG A 579 -7.49 -0.62 -24.07
N ASN A 580 -6.92 -0.64 -22.87
CA ASN A 580 -5.86 0.29 -22.47
C ASN A 580 -4.57 0.20 -23.32
N TRP A 581 -4.30 -0.95 -23.95
CA TRP A 581 -3.19 -1.17 -24.88
C TRP A 581 -3.30 -0.41 -26.21
N VAL A 582 -4.47 0.14 -26.56
CA VAL A 582 -4.63 0.97 -27.77
C VAL A 582 -4.63 2.47 -27.49
N PHE A 583 -4.47 2.90 -26.24
CA PHE A 583 -4.49 4.31 -25.84
C PHE A 583 -3.27 5.05 -26.41
N GLY A 584 -3.51 6.04 -27.25
CA GLY A 584 -2.49 6.96 -27.78
C GLY A 584 -2.54 8.34 -27.13
N GLN A 585 -3.73 8.79 -26.71
CA GLN A 585 -3.93 10.06 -26.02
C GLN A 585 -5.13 9.96 -25.06
N ASP A 586 -5.02 10.60 -23.90
CA ASP A 586 -6.15 10.78 -22.99
C ASP A 586 -6.74 12.19 -23.12
N ARG A 587 -8.06 12.29 -22.97
CA ARG A 587 -8.72 13.55 -22.64
C ARG A 587 -9.31 13.45 -21.24
N LEU A 588 -8.83 14.32 -20.36
CA LEU A 588 -9.11 14.26 -18.94
C LEU A 588 -10.32 15.14 -18.58
N HIS A 589 -11.50 14.56 -18.47
CA HIS A 589 -12.66 15.24 -17.89
C HIS A 589 -12.66 14.98 -16.38
N ILE A 590 -11.74 15.61 -15.68
CA ILE A 590 -11.53 15.37 -14.24
C ILE A 590 -11.55 16.69 -13.46
N ILE A 591 -11.63 16.60 -12.15
CA ILE A 591 -11.52 17.73 -11.22
C ILE A 591 -10.25 17.50 -10.38
N PRO A 592 -9.25 18.40 -10.41
CA PRO A 592 -8.05 18.25 -9.58
C PRO A 592 -8.38 18.33 -8.08
N ALA A 593 -7.43 17.97 -7.23
CA ALA A 593 -7.54 18.17 -5.78
C ALA A 593 -7.77 19.66 -5.47
N LYS A 594 -8.70 19.96 -4.55
CA LYS A 594 -9.17 21.32 -4.27
C LYS A 594 -9.59 22.10 -5.53
N GLY A 595 -10.09 21.40 -6.53
CA GLY A 595 -10.65 21.98 -7.74
C GLY A 595 -12.17 21.98 -7.73
N TYR A 596 -12.77 22.85 -8.54
CA TYR A 596 -14.19 22.75 -8.88
C TYR A 596 -14.43 22.99 -10.37
N ASP A 597 -15.47 22.37 -10.93
CA ASP A 597 -15.92 22.55 -12.32
C ASP A 597 -17.36 23.04 -12.32
N GLU A 598 -17.73 23.82 -13.33
CA GLU A 598 -19.04 24.46 -13.45
C GLU A 598 -19.66 24.15 -14.81
N THR A 599 -20.83 23.53 -14.79
CA THR A 599 -21.60 23.18 -15.99
C THR A 599 -22.81 24.10 -16.09
N PRO A 600 -22.90 24.97 -17.12
CA PRO A 600 -24.05 25.86 -17.30
C PRO A 600 -25.24 25.12 -17.90
N PHE A 601 -26.44 25.52 -17.48
CA PHE A 601 -27.73 25.03 -17.98
C PHE A 601 -28.66 26.19 -18.27
N SER A 602 -29.51 26.02 -19.29
CA SER A 602 -30.52 26.98 -19.69
C SER A 602 -31.84 26.25 -19.93
N VAL A 603 -32.91 26.70 -19.28
CA VAL A 603 -34.24 26.07 -19.38
C VAL A 603 -35.29 27.15 -19.66
N ALA A 604 -36.09 26.96 -20.70
CA ALA A 604 -37.20 27.87 -21.00
C ALA A 604 -38.34 27.68 -19.99
N ILE A 605 -38.77 28.75 -19.34
CA ILE A 605 -39.88 28.72 -18.39
C ILE A 605 -41.20 29.02 -19.12
N PRO A 606 -42.25 28.19 -18.98
CA PRO A 606 -43.53 28.45 -19.62
C PRO A 606 -44.15 29.78 -19.15
N GLU A 607 -44.78 30.53 -20.06
CA GLU A 607 -45.46 31.80 -19.73
C GLU A 607 -46.56 31.63 -18.68
N GLN A 608 -47.22 30.47 -18.67
CA GLN A 608 -48.28 30.12 -17.72
C GLN A 608 -47.76 29.53 -16.40
N ALA A 609 -46.45 29.46 -16.19
CA ALA A 609 -45.88 28.96 -14.94
C ALA A 609 -46.15 29.96 -13.80
N ASP A 610 -46.49 29.45 -12.62
CA ASP A 610 -46.76 30.24 -11.42
C ASP A 610 -46.07 29.62 -10.21
N GLY A 611 -45.78 30.41 -9.18
CA GLY A 611 -45.11 29.96 -7.96
C GLY A 611 -43.59 29.88 -8.08
N GLU A 612 -43.04 28.67 -7.90
CA GLU A 612 -41.60 28.41 -7.80
C GLU A 612 -41.18 27.29 -8.76
N ILE A 613 -39.95 27.40 -9.25
CA ILE A 613 -39.26 26.35 -10.01
C ILE A 613 -38.23 25.68 -9.09
N GLU A 614 -38.32 24.37 -8.96
CA GLU A 614 -37.35 23.57 -8.20
C GLU A 614 -36.28 23.03 -9.14
N VAL A 615 -35.02 23.34 -8.84
CA VAL A 615 -33.85 22.76 -9.50
C VAL A 615 -33.20 21.81 -8.51
N SER A 616 -33.19 20.52 -8.81
CA SER A 616 -32.54 19.49 -7.99
C SER A 616 -31.40 18.86 -8.77
N VAL A 617 -30.25 18.67 -8.11
CA VAL A 617 -29.09 17.99 -8.66
C VAL A 617 -28.63 16.87 -7.74
N ARG A 618 -28.19 15.76 -8.32
CA ARG A 618 -27.57 14.64 -7.61
C ARG A 618 -26.28 14.26 -8.29
N LEU A 619 -25.18 14.20 -7.56
CA LEU A 619 -23.90 13.76 -8.10
C LEU A 619 -23.85 12.23 -8.07
N ARG A 620 -23.94 11.63 -9.26
CA ARG A 620 -23.97 10.18 -9.44
C ARG A 620 -22.57 9.67 -9.77
N PHE A 621 -22.23 8.51 -9.23
CA PHE A 621 -20.92 7.88 -9.43
C PHE A 621 -21.06 6.37 -9.60
N ARG A 622 -20.32 5.80 -10.57
CA ARG A 622 -20.07 4.35 -10.64
C ARG A 622 -18.66 4.08 -11.15
N LYS A 623 -18.01 3.06 -10.59
CA LYS A 623 -16.65 2.64 -11.02
C LYS A 623 -16.65 1.98 -12.39
N PHE A 624 -17.62 1.11 -12.65
CA PHE A 624 -17.74 0.39 -13.92
C PHE A 624 -19.06 0.79 -14.58
N ASN A 625 -18.99 1.25 -15.82
CA ASN A 625 -20.19 1.49 -16.60
C ASN A 625 -20.93 0.18 -16.91
N GLN A 626 -22.22 0.28 -17.18
CA GLN A 626 -23.07 -0.90 -17.42
C GLN A 626 -22.69 -1.63 -18.71
N GLN A 627 -22.17 -0.93 -19.72
CA GLN A 627 -21.77 -1.54 -20.99
C GLN A 627 -20.62 -2.53 -20.79
N PHE A 628 -19.65 -2.19 -19.95
CA PHE A 628 -18.53 -3.07 -19.61
C PHE A 628 -18.95 -4.28 -18.79
N LEU A 629 -19.86 -4.12 -17.83
CA LEU A 629 -20.39 -5.27 -17.08
C LEU A 629 -21.22 -6.19 -17.97
N ASP A 630 -21.99 -5.63 -18.91
CA ASP A 630 -22.71 -6.41 -19.91
C ASP A 630 -21.76 -7.15 -20.86
N PHE A 631 -20.63 -6.54 -21.23
CA PHE A 631 -19.56 -7.20 -22.01
C PHE A 631 -18.97 -8.38 -21.24
N ALA A 632 -18.55 -8.19 -19.99
CA ALA A 632 -18.00 -9.25 -19.16
C ALA A 632 -19.00 -10.39 -18.94
N ALA A 633 -20.29 -10.06 -18.79
CA ALA A 633 -21.36 -11.04 -18.68
C ALA A 633 -21.61 -11.80 -19.99
N ALA A 634 -21.61 -11.11 -21.13
CA ALA A 634 -21.76 -11.72 -22.44
C ALA A 634 -20.59 -12.65 -22.80
N ALA A 635 -19.38 -12.33 -22.33
CA ALA A 635 -18.19 -13.18 -22.44
C ALA A 635 -18.21 -14.39 -21.47
N GLY A 636 -19.15 -14.43 -20.53
CA GLY A 636 -19.35 -15.57 -19.61
C GLY A 636 -18.49 -15.53 -18.34
N PHE A 637 -17.86 -14.40 -18.01
CA PHE A 637 -17.03 -14.27 -16.81
C PHE A 637 -17.82 -13.94 -15.55
N ILE A 638 -18.97 -13.27 -15.69
CA ILE A 638 -19.86 -12.90 -14.60
C ILE A 638 -21.31 -13.15 -14.99
N GLU A 639 -22.20 -13.25 -14.01
CA GLU A 639 -23.62 -13.05 -14.26
C GLU A 639 -23.88 -11.57 -14.56
N ARG A 640 -24.91 -11.29 -15.36
CA ARG A 640 -25.30 -9.90 -15.62
C ARG A 640 -25.79 -9.27 -14.32
N ILE A 641 -25.04 -8.28 -13.85
CA ILE A 641 -25.40 -7.42 -12.72
C ILE A 641 -25.72 -6.01 -13.19
N GLU A 642 -26.56 -5.31 -12.43
CA GLU A 642 -26.75 -3.88 -12.61
C GLU A 642 -25.55 -3.13 -12.01
N ALA A 643 -24.98 -2.20 -12.78
CA ALA A 643 -23.84 -1.40 -12.36
C ALA A 643 -24.25 -0.54 -11.16
N PRO A 644 -23.62 -0.73 -9.98
CA PRO A 644 -24.01 -0.02 -8.77
C PRO A 644 -23.72 1.48 -8.94
N VAL A 645 -24.76 2.30 -8.78
CA VAL A 645 -24.65 3.76 -8.81
C VAL A 645 -24.78 4.30 -7.39
N VAL A 646 -23.76 5.01 -6.95
CA VAL A 646 -23.72 5.71 -5.66
C VAL A 646 -24.05 7.17 -5.90
N GLU A 647 -24.95 7.69 -5.08
CA GLU A 647 -25.16 9.13 -4.94
C GLU A 647 -24.14 9.66 -3.94
N LEU A 648 -23.26 10.54 -4.42
CA LEU A 648 -22.18 11.14 -3.64
C LEU A 648 -22.69 12.30 -2.79
N ASP A 649 -23.50 13.16 -3.40
CA ASP A 649 -24.05 14.35 -2.80
C ASP A 649 -25.30 14.82 -3.58
N GLU A 650 -26.13 15.64 -2.95
CA GLU A 650 -27.33 16.23 -3.55
C GLU A 650 -27.52 17.69 -3.11
N ASP A 651 -28.05 18.51 -4.02
CA ASP A 651 -28.40 19.89 -3.71
C ASP A 651 -29.70 20.29 -4.44
N SER A 652 -30.41 21.26 -3.88
CA SER A 652 -31.62 21.79 -4.49
C SER A 652 -31.85 23.26 -4.17
N VAL A 653 -32.27 24.01 -5.18
CA VAL A 653 -32.60 25.43 -5.07
C VAL A 653 -34.00 25.68 -5.64
N ARG A 654 -34.71 26.63 -5.01
CA ARG A 654 -36.00 27.10 -5.50
C ARG A 654 -35.87 28.50 -6.06
N VAL A 655 -36.28 28.66 -7.31
CA VAL A 655 -36.29 29.93 -8.02
C VAL A 655 -37.71 30.45 -8.06
N ILE A 656 -37.92 31.66 -7.54
CA ILE A 656 -39.26 32.24 -7.43
C ILE A 656 -39.63 32.93 -8.75
N LEU A 657 -40.85 32.72 -9.24
CA LEU A 657 -41.34 33.44 -10.41
C LEU A 657 -41.77 34.87 -10.03
N ARG A 658 -41.22 35.87 -10.72
CA ARG A 658 -41.43 37.30 -10.45
C ARG A 658 -41.51 38.12 -11.73
N ASP A 659 -42.41 39.09 -11.76
CA ASP A 659 -42.56 40.03 -12.88
C ASP A 659 -41.95 41.43 -12.60
N ASP A 660 -41.51 41.72 -11.37
CA ASP A 660 -40.95 43.04 -11.01
C ASP A 660 -39.52 43.18 -11.57
N PRO A 661 -39.27 44.13 -12.51
CA PRO A 661 -37.94 44.32 -13.09
C PRO A 661 -36.84 44.62 -12.06
N ALA A 662 -37.16 45.30 -10.95
CA ALA A 662 -36.16 45.64 -9.94
C ALA A 662 -35.72 44.40 -9.13
N GLU A 663 -36.66 43.51 -8.80
CA GLU A 663 -36.35 42.23 -8.14
C GLU A 663 -35.54 41.32 -9.06
N LEU A 664 -35.90 41.25 -10.35
CA LEU A 664 -35.18 40.46 -11.36
C LEU A 664 -33.75 40.96 -11.59
N GLU A 665 -33.54 42.28 -11.62
CA GLU A 665 -32.19 42.86 -11.73
C GLU A 665 -31.34 42.55 -10.49
N GLN A 666 -31.92 42.62 -9.29
CA GLN A 666 -31.25 42.25 -8.05
C GLN A 666 -30.92 40.75 -8.01
N ALA A 667 -31.84 39.89 -8.43
CA ALA A 667 -31.65 38.45 -8.53
C ALA A 667 -30.48 38.11 -9.46
N THR A 668 -30.44 38.75 -10.64
CA THR A 668 -29.35 38.59 -11.61
C THR A 668 -28.02 39.05 -11.03
N ARG A 669 -27.97 40.21 -10.34
CA ARG A 669 -26.75 40.68 -9.68
C ARG A 669 -26.25 39.73 -8.59
N SER A 670 -27.16 39.15 -7.81
CA SER A 670 -26.81 38.16 -6.78
C SER A 670 -26.23 36.89 -7.40
N PHE A 671 -26.84 36.40 -8.48
CA PHE A 671 -26.37 35.23 -9.23
C PHE A 671 -24.97 35.45 -9.80
N LEU A 672 -24.73 36.59 -10.45
CA LEU A 672 -23.42 36.93 -11.00
C LEU A 672 -22.35 37.07 -9.92
N ALA A 673 -22.70 37.66 -8.76
CA ALA A 673 -21.77 37.78 -7.64
C ALA A 673 -21.33 36.40 -7.10
N GLU A 674 -22.26 35.45 -6.97
CA GLU A 674 -21.96 34.07 -6.55
C GLU A 674 -21.14 33.28 -7.58
N LEU A 675 -21.28 33.60 -8.88
CA LEU A 675 -20.42 33.01 -9.93
C LEU A 675 -19.01 33.62 -9.96
N GLU A 676 -18.88 34.90 -9.61
CA GLU A 676 -17.59 35.63 -9.56
C GLU A 676 -16.77 35.28 -8.31
N SER A 677 -17.43 35.16 -7.16
CA SER A 677 -16.82 34.89 -5.86
C SER A 677 -17.63 33.84 -5.11
N PRO A 678 -17.46 32.55 -5.43
CA PRO A 678 -18.22 31.46 -4.82
C PRO A 678 -18.04 31.39 -3.30
N GLU A 679 -19.15 31.29 -2.55
CA GLU A 679 -19.07 31.22 -1.09
C GLU A 679 -18.39 29.90 -0.63
N GLY A 680 -17.38 30.02 0.24
CA GLY A 680 -16.70 28.87 0.85
C GLY A 680 -15.70 28.13 -0.05
N LEU A 681 -15.36 28.69 -1.22
CA LEU A 681 -14.40 28.11 -2.16
C LEU A 681 -13.15 29.00 -2.39
N ASP A 682 -12.82 29.86 -1.42
CA ASP A 682 -11.68 30.78 -1.50
C ASP A 682 -10.34 30.05 -1.70
N ASP A 683 -10.19 28.87 -1.08
CA ASP A 683 -9.00 28.02 -1.17
C ASP A 683 -9.07 27.01 -2.34
N TYR A 684 -10.07 27.13 -3.22
CA TYR A 684 -10.31 26.18 -4.32
C TYR A 684 -10.06 26.81 -5.68
N THR A 685 -9.48 26.01 -6.58
CA THR A 685 -9.18 26.47 -7.94
C THR A 685 -10.33 26.13 -8.89
N LYS A 686 -10.91 27.15 -9.51
CA LYS A 686 -11.83 26.95 -10.63
C LYS A 686 -11.09 26.26 -11.77
N LYS A 687 -11.57 25.08 -12.16
CA LYS A 687 -11.09 24.42 -13.37
C LYS A 687 -11.40 25.33 -14.56
N PRO A 688 -10.41 25.72 -15.37
CA PRO A 688 -10.70 26.37 -16.64
C PRO A 688 -11.59 25.41 -17.44
N ARG A 689 -12.67 25.91 -18.08
CA ARG A 689 -13.57 25.04 -18.86
C ARG A 689 -12.75 24.10 -19.73
N PHE A 690 -13.16 22.86 -19.93
CA PHE A 690 -12.33 21.90 -20.68
C PHE A 690 -11.99 22.41 -22.10
N ASP A 691 -12.88 23.20 -22.71
CA ASP A 691 -12.60 23.97 -23.91
C ASP A 691 -11.50 25.02 -23.70
N ASP A 692 -11.47 25.73 -22.57
CA ASP A 692 -10.41 26.64 -22.15
C ASP A 692 -9.08 25.91 -21.84
N TYR A 693 -9.09 24.63 -21.46
CA TYR A 693 -7.89 23.78 -21.33
C TYR A 693 -7.38 23.29 -22.72
N LEU A 694 -8.29 23.03 -23.67
CA LEU A 694 -7.92 22.83 -25.08
C LEU A 694 -7.50 24.14 -25.77
N LEU A 695 -8.03 25.28 -25.34
CA LEU A 695 -7.67 26.62 -25.79
C LEU A 695 -6.45 27.18 -25.08
N SER A 696 -6.08 26.71 -23.88
CA SER A 696 -4.75 27.05 -23.32
C SER A 696 -3.62 26.49 -24.19
N TYR A 697 -3.93 25.53 -25.07
CA TYR A 697 -3.07 25.01 -26.14
C TYR A 697 -3.44 25.46 -27.56
N LYS A 698 -4.51 26.23 -27.77
CA LYS A 698 -4.92 26.75 -29.09
C LYS A 698 -5.05 28.27 -29.08
N MET A 699 -4.80 28.90 -30.21
CA MET A 699 -4.97 30.35 -30.30
C MET A 699 -6.42 30.73 -29.97
N THR A 700 -6.66 31.75 -29.15
CA THR A 700 -8.00 32.29 -28.92
C THR A 700 -8.64 32.73 -30.24
N LEU A 701 -9.95 32.95 -30.28
CA LEU A 701 -10.60 33.46 -31.51
C LEU A 701 -9.96 34.79 -31.96
N ARG A 702 -9.63 35.68 -31.02
CA ARG A 702 -8.94 36.94 -31.30
C ARG A 702 -7.56 36.71 -31.92
N GLU A 703 -6.79 35.77 -31.38
CA GLU A 703 -5.47 35.43 -31.92
C GLU A 703 -5.55 34.79 -33.31
N ARG A 704 -6.56 33.95 -33.57
CA ARG A 704 -6.81 33.38 -34.91
C ARG A 704 -7.14 34.46 -35.93
N ILE A 705 -7.96 35.45 -35.55
CA ILE A 705 -8.26 36.62 -36.38
C ILE A 705 -6.96 37.42 -36.65
N LEU A 706 -6.16 37.69 -35.62
CA LEU A 706 -4.87 38.39 -35.78
C LEU A 706 -3.91 37.63 -36.71
N LEU A 707 -3.88 36.30 -36.64
CA LEU A 707 -3.06 35.47 -37.53
C LEU A 707 -3.55 35.48 -38.98
N ASP A 708 -4.85 35.43 -39.22
CA ASP A 708 -5.41 35.53 -40.57
C ASP A 708 -5.25 36.95 -41.15
N GLU A 709 -5.45 38.00 -40.35
CA GLU A 709 -5.11 39.38 -40.74
C GLU A 709 -3.63 39.50 -41.10
N ALA A 710 -2.73 38.91 -40.30
CA ALA A 710 -1.30 38.89 -40.60
C ALA A 710 -0.98 38.15 -41.92
N ARG A 711 -1.67 37.05 -42.21
CA ARG A 711 -1.51 36.30 -43.47
C ARG A 711 -2.04 37.07 -44.67
N GLU A 712 -3.17 37.76 -44.51
CA GLU A 712 -3.76 38.58 -45.56
C GLU A 712 -2.85 39.79 -45.88
N LEU A 713 -2.36 40.48 -44.86
CA LEU A 713 -1.38 41.56 -45.01
C LEU A 713 -0.08 41.06 -45.66
N TYR A 714 0.40 39.87 -45.27
CA TYR A 714 1.56 39.24 -45.91
C TYR A 714 1.31 38.96 -47.40
N ALA A 715 0.14 38.41 -47.75
CA ALA A 715 -0.24 38.14 -49.13
C ALA A 715 -0.37 39.42 -49.99
N GLN A 716 -0.71 40.55 -49.36
CA GLN A 716 -0.80 41.86 -50.00
C GLN A 716 0.57 42.58 -50.09
N GLY A 717 1.64 42.04 -49.50
CA GLY A 717 2.97 42.65 -49.47
C GLY A 717 3.19 43.66 -48.33
N HIS A 718 2.26 43.75 -47.38
CA HIS A 718 2.29 44.68 -46.24
C HIS A 718 2.98 44.06 -45.02
N TYR A 719 4.28 43.77 -45.17
CA TYR A 719 5.02 42.92 -44.23
C TYR A 719 5.19 43.50 -42.81
N SER A 720 5.38 44.81 -42.66
CA SER A 720 5.48 45.46 -41.35
C SER A 720 4.16 45.42 -40.58
N GLY A 721 3.04 45.63 -41.27
CA GLY A 721 1.69 45.49 -40.70
C GLY A 721 1.38 44.06 -40.28
N ALA A 722 1.77 43.08 -41.11
CA ALA A 722 1.62 41.66 -40.79
C ALA A 722 2.43 41.25 -39.55
N LEU A 723 3.65 41.78 -39.37
CA LEU A 723 4.44 41.54 -38.17
C LEU A 723 3.82 42.17 -36.93
N GLY A 724 3.31 43.41 -37.04
CA GLY A 724 2.59 44.07 -35.93
C GLY A 724 1.38 43.28 -35.44
N ARG A 725 0.61 42.66 -36.35
CA ARG A 725 -0.50 41.76 -35.98
C ARG A 725 -0.06 40.47 -35.29
N LEU A 726 1.12 39.94 -35.64
CA LEU A 726 1.70 38.79 -34.93
C LEU A 726 2.20 39.16 -33.54
N ASP A 727 2.69 40.38 -33.34
CA ASP A 727 3.19 40.86 -32.05
C ASP A 727 2.05 41.11 -31.04
N GLU A 728 0.82 41.30 -31.51
CA GLU A 728 -0.40 41.40 -30.69
C GLU A 728 -0.91 40.04 -30.15
N ILE A 729 -0.36 38.91 -30.61
CA ILE A 729 -0.69 37.56 -30.15
C ILE A 729 0.08 37.28 -28.83
N SER A 730 -0.51 36.53 -27.89
CA SER A 730 0.14 36.22 -26.60
C SER A 730 1.48 35.50 -26.76
N ASP A 731 2.41 35.70 -25.82
CA ASP A 731 3.75 35.10 -25.84
C ASP A 731 3.71 33.56 -25.92
N HIS A 732 2.73 32.95 -25.25
CA HIS A 732 2.47 31.51 -25.33
C HIS A 732 2.15 31.07 -26.77
N ALA A 733 1.28 31.80 -27.48
CA ALA A 733 0.92 31.50 -28.85
C ALA A 733 2.05 31.85 -29.84
N GLN A 734 2.86 32.89 -29.58
CA GLN A 734 4.06 33.20 -30.37
C GLN A 734 5.11 32.08 -30.34
N GLY A 735 5.19 31.32 -29.24
CA GLY A 735 6.07 30.16 -29.08
C GLY A 735 5.70 28.94 -29.95
N LYS A 736 4.60 28.98 -30.71
CA LYS A 736 4.15 27.86 -31.55
C LYS A 736 4.96 27.77 -32.84
N GLY A 737 5.42 26.56 -33.17
CA GLY A 737 6.35 26.32 -34.28
C GLY A 737 5.91 26.85 -35.66
N HIS A 738 4.60 26.87 -35.96
CA HIS A 738 4.10 27.41 -37.23
C HIS A 738 4.07 28.95 -37.26
N ILE A 739 3.79 29.62 -36.13
CA ILE A 739 3.89 31.08 -36.01
C ILE A 739 5.36 31.51 -36.07
N MET A 740 6.26 30.80 -35.39
CA MET A 740 7.71 31.07 -35.48
C MET A 740 8.26 30.91 -36.90
N ARG A 741 7.73 29.95 -37.68
CA ARG A 741 8.08 29.82 -39.12
C ARG A 741 7.53 31.00 -39.93
N PHE A 742 6.28 31.37 -39.71
CA PHE A 742 5.66 32.49 -40.41
C PHE A 742 6.33 33.84 -40.10
N ARG A 743 6.66 34.10 -38.82
CA ARG A 743 7.43 35.28 -38.38
C ARG A 743 8.80 35.35 -39.07
N ARG A 744 9.52 34.22 -39.16
CA ARG A 744 10.79 34.14 -39.90
C ARG A 744 10.63 34.45 -41.39
N SER A 745 9.59 33.92 -42.04
CA SER A 745 9.28 34.23 -43.44
C SER A 745 8.95 35.71 -43.66
N LEU A 746 8.20 36.32 -42.75
CA LEU A 746 7.89 37.76 -42.75
C LEU A 746 9.15 38.61 -42.61
N GLN A 747 10.01 38.30 -41.63
CA GLN A 747 11.27 39.00 -41.42
C GLN A 747 12.22 38.88 -42.62
N ALA A 748 12.30 37.69 -43.25
CA ALA A 748 13.08 37.50 -44.46
C ALA A 748 12.53 38.32 -45.65
N ALA A 749 11.20 38.35 -45.83
CA ALA A 749 10.55 39.13 -46.88
C ALA A 749 10.73 40.65 -46.70
N MET A 750 10.77 41.14 -45.44
CA MET A 750 11.06 42.54 -45.13
C MET A 750 12.48 42.94 -45.54
N VAL A 751 13.47 42.09 -45.25
CA VAL A 751 14.86 42.34 -45.66
C VAL A 751 14.99 42.37 -47.19
N GLU A 752 14.37 41.42 -47.90
CA GLU A 752 14.39 41.40 -49.37
C GLU A 752 13.68 42.62 -49.98
N HIS A 753 12.58 43.09 -49.38
CA HIS A 753 11.85 44.28 -49.81
C HIS A 753 12.67 45.57 -49.60
N GLU A 754 13.32 45.73 -48.45
CA GLU A 754 14.21 46.86 -48.17
C GLU A 754 15.46 46.86 -49.06
N GLU A 755 15.98 45.70 -49.46
CA GLU A 755 17.08 45.60 -50.43
C GLU A 755 16.66 45.95 -51.86
N ARG A 756 15.41 45.64 -52.26
CA ARG A 756 14.85 46.04 -53.57
C ARG A 756 14.52 47.52 -53.67
N GLU A 757 14.14 48.17 -52.57
CA GLU A 757 13.84 49.61 -52.55
C GLU A 757 15.06 50.52 -52.38
N LYS A 758 16.27 49.97 -52.21
CA LYS A 758 17.49 50.80 -52.27
C LYS A 758 17.67 51.32 -53.71
N PRO A 759 17.62 52.64 -53.95
CA PRO A 759 17.90 53.18 -55.27
C PRO A 759 19.34 52.85 -55.65
N TYR A 760 19.51 52.24 -56.83
CA TYR A 760 20.82 51.98 -57.44
C TYR A 760 21.56 53.31 -57.58
N ARG A 761 22.46 53.61 -56.62
CA ARG A 761 23.42 54.70 -56.78
C ARG A 761 24.41 54.25 -57.84
N VAL A 762 24.19 54.71 -59.06
CA VAL A 762 25.21 54.72 -60.11
C VAL A 762 26.33 55.62 -59.61
N ASP A 763 27.49 55.02 -59.38
CA ASP A 763 28.75 55.73 -59.20
C ASP A 763 29.09 56.47 -60.51
N PRO A 764 29.19 57.82 -60.52
CA PRO A 764 29.56 58.56 -61.72
C PRO A 764 31.06 58.45 -62.09
N PHE A 765 31.88 57.71 -61.34
CA PHE A 765 33.29 57.48 -61.67
C PHE A 765 33.65 55.99 -61.54
N GLY A 766 33.35 55.24 -62.59
CA GLY A 766 33.70 53.82 -62.68
C GLY A 766 35.20 53.53 -62.50
N ALA A 767 35.50 52.56 -61.64
CA ALA A 767 36.68 51.71 -61.72
C ALA A 767 36.36 50.35 -61.06
N SER A 768 36.31 49.32 -61.91
CA SER A 768 36.27 47.85 -61.69
C SER A 768 35.69 47.32 -60.39
#